data_AF-A0A8X7P5K6-F1
#
_entry.id   AF-A0A8X7P5K6-F1
#
_cell.length_a   1.000
_cell.length_b   1.000
_cell.length_c   1.000
_cell.angle_alpha   90.00
_cell.angle_beta   90.00
_cell.angle_gamma   90.00
#
_symmetry.space_group_name_H-M   'P 1'
#
loop_
_entity.id
_entity.type
_entity.pdbx_description
1 polymer ?
#
loop_
_entity_poly.entity_id
_entity_poly.type
_entity_poly.pdbx_seq_one_letter_code
_entity_poly.pdbx_strand_id
1 'polypeptide(L)'
;MKYVVVSGGVVSGLGKGVTASSIGLILKSCGFRVTAIKIDPYLNIDAGTMSPIEHGEVYVLDDGGEVDLDLGNYERFMDIKLTRENNITTGKVYKHVLEKERRGDYLGKTVQVVPHITDAIQEWIERAAKIPVDGQSGPADVCVIELGGTIGDIESMPFIEALGQFSYRVGSENFCLIHVSLVPVLNVVGEQKTKPTQHSVKDLRGLGLIPNILACRSTKPLEDTVKAKLSQFCQVPMENIVTLYDCPNIWHIPLLLKEQKAHEAILRVLNLTGIAKEPALEEWSLMAKMSDKLHVPVRIAVVGKYTELLDSYLSIHKALLHASVARRKKLVIDWISASDLEQGAKKENPDAYKAVWKLLKGADGILVPGGFGNRGVEGKILAAKHARENKVPYLGICLGMQLAVVEYARNVLGLPDANSAELDPNTKNPCVIFMPEGSKTHMGGTMRLGSRRTYFQSKDSKAAKLYGNKSFVDERHRHRYEVNPAMVPRFESSGLTFPGKDETGQRMEIVELPNHPFYVGAQFHPEYKSRPGKPSPLFLGLIGAASGELDNVLQQSCQESIVSRPQPNGKLERVYWKGAKKPTRRFSVYLSLKMSSTVWWEGVEKTRVLISPDSGCGGNKPGELLTLRHPKSENGTCYLFNNGMLQEIQWFKQSYGSWFLGDYISQDGSLYMATPVDPVFILLPVFDQARMKKGDDPGKFRQLDEILFVEGYPVYQHLLSLAEKCMEIVCQTQEVGSMKFYRLDNSKVLAWLTLVDAVSIVGEYLKTEPWLKLLYDHLGLEFVDPAAKETNTENLPNGNENKMEYSNSSQEKASKKTGKPGKQTKQAKVETGSKNIRDMFSRACKKKC
;
A
#
# COMPACT_ATOMS: atom_id res chain seq x y z
N MET A 1 -26.27 -14.25 -15.30
CA MET A 1 -25.39 -13.41 -14.45
C MET A 1 -23.96 -13.72 -14.84
N LYS A 2 -23.14 -12.71 -15.08
CA LYS A 2 -21.70 -12.83 -15.31
C LYS A 2 -20.93 -12.33 -14.09
N TYR A 3 -19.75 -12.88 -13.82
CA TYR A 3 -18.95 -12.52 -12.65
C TYR A 3 -17.57 -12.04 -13.06
N VAL A 4 -17.18 -10.87 -12.56
CA VAL A 4 -15.82 -10.33 -12.70
C VAL A 4 -15.18 -10.28 -11.33
N VAL A 5 -14.25 -11.18 -11.05
CA VAL A 5 -13.55 -11.25 -9.78
C VAL A 5 -12.25 -10.47 -9.85
N VAL A 6 -12.00 -9.60 -8.88
CA VAL A 6 -10.78 -8.82 -8.73
C VAL A 6 -10.06 -9.28 -7.46
N SER A 7 -8.86 -9.86 -7.61
CA SER A 7 -8.04 -10.33 -6.47
C SER A 7 -6.75 -9.51 -6.32
N GLY A 8 -6.17 -9.49 -5.12
CA GLY A 8 -4.95 -8.75 -4.80
C GLY A 8 -3.74 -9.65 -4.65
N GLY A 9 -2.62 -9.27 -5.24
CA GLY A 9 -1.38 -10.03 -5.18
C GLY A 9 -0.48 -9.63 -4.01
N VAL A 10 0.54 -8.83 -4.32
CA VAL A 10 1.77 -8.71 -3.54
C VAL A 10 1.63 -7.93 -2.23
N VAL A 11 0.80 -6.89 -2.20
CA VAL A 11 0.59 -6.04 -1.00
C VAL A 11 -0.86 -5.58 -0.90
N SER A 12 -1.31 -5.29 0.31
CA SER A 12 -2.57 -4.58 0.56
C SER A 12 -2.48 -3.12 0.10
N GLY A 13 -3.62 -2.47 -0.16
CA GLY A 13 -3.65 -1.06 -0.56
C GLY A 13 -3.26 -0.75 -2.01
N LEU A 14 -3.09 -1.74 -2.91
CA LEU A 14 -2.73 -1.50 -4.32
C LEU A 14 -3.78 -0.76 -5.17
N GLY A 15 -4.97 -0.51 -4.62
CA GLY A 15 -6.09 0.07 -5.36
C GLY A 15 -7.00 -0.97 -6.01
N LYS A 16 -7.22 -2.12 -5.34
CA LYS A 16 -8.22 -3.13 -5.74
C LYS A 16 -9.61 -2.53 -5.87
N GLY A 17 -10.11 -1.88 -4.82
CA GLY A 17 -11.42 -1.21 -4.82
C GLY A 17 -11.57 -0.19 -5.96
N VAL A 18 -10.52 0.59 -6.25
CA VAL A 18 -10.52 1.56 -7.38
C VAL A 18 -10.55 0.83 -8.73
N THR A 19 -9.80 -0.27 -8.87
CA THR A 19 -9.77 -1.07 -10.10
C THR A 19 -11.13 -1.72 -10.35
N ALA A 20 -11.69 -2.39 -9.36
CA ALA A 20 -13.02 -3.01 -9.41
C ALA A 20 -14.12 -1.98 -9.70
N SER A 21 -14.09 -0.84 -9.02
CA SER A 21 -15.04 0.27 -9.26
C SER A 21 -14.94 0.83 -10.68
N SER A 22 -13.72 0.95 -11.21
CA SER A 22 -13.47 1.47 -12.56
C SER A 22 -13.95 0.50 -13.63
N ILE A 23 -13.73 -0.79 -13.45
CA ILE A 23 -14.27 -1.84 -14.33
C ILE A 23 -15.79 -1.82 -14.32
N GLY A 24 -16.40 -1.74 -13.13
CA GLY A 24 -17.85 -1.64 -13.00
C GLY A 24 -18.43 -0.43 -13.72
N LEU A 25 -17.80 0.74 -13.60
CA LEU A 25 -18.20 1.94 -14.36
C LEU A 25 -18.08 1.73 -15.87
N ILE A 26 -16.99 1.14 -16.36
CA ILE A 26 -16.82 0.92 -17.81
C ILE A 26 -17.88 -0.05 -18.33
N LEU A 27 -18.13 -1.16 -17.63
CA LEU A 27 -19.16 -2.13 -18.02
C LEU A 27 -20.56 -1.51 -17.98
N LYS A 28 -20.85 -0.65 -16.98
CA LYS A 28 -22.08 0.14 -16.95
C LYS A 28 -22.18 1.07 -18.17
N SER A 29 -21.07 1.68 -18.56
CA SER A 29 -20.99 2.56 -19.73
C SER A 29 -21.13 1.80 -21.05
N CYS A 30 -20.82 0.50 -21.07
CA CYS A 30 -21.11 -0.41 -22.20
C CYS A 30 -22.59 -0.81 -22.28
N GLY A 31 -23.44 -0.35 -21.35
CA GLY A 31 -24.89 -0.61 -21.35
C GLY A 31 -25.34 -1.77 -20.47
N PHE A 32 -24.45 -2.36 -19.66
CA PHE A 32 -24.81 -3.45 -18.73
C PHE A 32 -25.29 -2.90 -17.39
N ARG A 33 -26.21 -3.62 -16.76
CA ARG A 33 -26.54 -3.42 -15.34
C ARG A 33 -25.46 -4.09 -14.49
N VAL A 34 -24.89 -3.36 -13.54
CA VAL A 34 -23.75 -3.82 -12.74
C VAL A 34 -24.10 -3.78 -11.25
N THR A 35 -23.73 -4.84 -10.53
CA THR A 35 -23.71 -4.89 -9.06
C THR A 35 -22.31 -5.19 -8.56
N ALA A 36 -22.07 -5.01 -7.27
CA ALA A 36 -20.78 -5.28 -6.65
C ALA A 36 -20.91 -6.08 -5.36
N ILE A 37 -19.90 -6.92 -5.09
CA ILE A 37 -19.74 -7.66 -3.85
C ILE A 37 -18.32 -7.44 -3.35
N LYS A 38 -18.18 -7.10 -2.07
CA LYS A 38 -16.90 -7.06 -1.38
C LYS A 38 -16.78 -8.28 -0.48
N ILE A 39 -15.72 -9.05 -0.66
CA ILE A 39 -15.32 -10.10 0.27
C ILE A 39 -14.21 -9.54 1.16
N ASP A 40 -14.42 -9.66 2.46
CA ASP A 40 -13.52 -9.22 3.52
C ASP A 40 -13.06 -10.43 4.34
N PRO A 41 -11.76 -10.78 4.30
CA PRO A 41 -11.28 -11.95 5.00
C PRO A 41 -11.18 -11.78 6.53
N TYR A 42 -11.41 -10.58 7.08
CA TYR A 42 -11.39 -10.36 8.53
C TYR A 42 -12.54 -11.08 9.26
N LEU A 43 -12.34 -11.34 10.55
CA LEU A 43 -13.27 -12.11 11.40
C LEU A 43 -14.48 -11.33 11.91
N ASN A 44 -14.42 -10.00 11.98
CA ASN A 44 -15.58 -9.21 12.39
C ASN A 44 -16.78 -9.47 11.47
N ILE A 45 -17.99 -9.47 12.04
CA ILE A 45 -19.24 -9.70 11.28
C ILE A 45 -19.55 -8.51 10.35
N ASP A 46 -19.20 -7.31 10.80
CA ASP A 46 -19.37 -6.04 10.12
C ASP A 46 -18.26 -5.06 10.56
N ALA A 47 -18.21 -3.89 9.93
CA ALA A 47 -17.23 -2.86 10.25
C ALA A 47 -17.66 -1.98 11.44
N GLY A 48 -18.88 -2.13 11.97
CA GLY A 48 -19.49 -1.17 12.90
C GLY A 48 -18.76 -1.02 14.24
N THR A 49 -18.08 -2.08 14.69
CA THR A 49 -17.31 -2.10 15.94
C THR A 49 -15.83 -1.78 15.76
N MET A 50 -15.36 -1.60 14.52
CA MET A 50 -13.95 -1.32 14.23
C MET A 50 -13.59 0.12 14.55
N SER A 51 -12.34 0.32 14.99
CA SER A 51 -11.78 1.65 15.14
C SER A 51 -11.49 2.27 13.77
N PRO A 52 -11.88 3.53 13.51
CA PRO A 52 -11.52 4.21 12.26
C PRO A 52 -10.02 4.35 11.99
N ILE A 53 -9.17 4.15 13.00
CA ILE A 53 -7.71 4.16 12.87
C ILE A 53 -7.20 2.85 12.24
N GLU A 54 -7.85 1.72 12.52
CA GLU A 54 -7.32 0.41 12.13
C GLU A 54 -7.74 0.03 10.71
N HIS A 55 -9.01 0.28 10.36
CA HIS A 55 -9.60 -0.19 9.11
C HIS A 55 -10.15 0.96 8.23
N GLY A 56 -9.89 2.20 8.61
CA GLY A 56 -10.51 3.37 7.99
C GLY A 56 -11.96 3.58 8.44
N GLU A 57 -12.63 4.56 7.87
CA GLU A 57 -13.99 4.90 8.27
C GLU A 57 -15.00 3.75 8.04
N VAL A 58 -16.04 3.69 8.89
CA VAL A 58 -17.21 2.84 8.64
C VAL A 58 -18.08 3.50 7.58
N TYR A 59 -18.44 2.75 6.54
CA TYR A 59 -19.39 3.19 5.53
C TYR A 59 -20.79 2.63 5.84
N VAL A 60 -21.82 3.46 5.72
CA VAL A 60 -23.20 3.06 6.02
C VAL A 60 -24.00 2.94 4.74
N LEU A 61 -24.81 1.89 4.62
CA LEU A 61 -25.69 1.63 3.48
C LEU A 61 -27.15 2.06 3.74
N ASP A 62 -27.98 2.09 2.69
CA ASP A 62 -29.39 2.53 2.81
C ASP A 62 -30.19 1.61 3.76
N ASP A 63 -29.88 0.32 3.80
CA ASP A 63 -30.52 -0.68 4.67
C ASP A 63 -29.94 -0.72 6.10
N GLY A 64 -29.01 0.18 6.42
CA GLY A 64 -28.33 0.23 7.71
C GLY A 64 -27.19 -0.77 7.88
N GLY A 65 -26.71 -1.41 6.80
CA GLY A 65 -25.45 -2.16 6.87
C GLY A 65 -24.27 -1.25 7.21
N GLU A 66 -23.49 -1.62 8.21
CA GLU A 66 -22.19 -1.03 8.54
C GLU A 66 -21.11 -1.85 7.83
N VAL A 67 -20.46 -1.27 6.83
CA VAL A 67 -19.61 -2.00 5.91
C VAL A 67 -18.27 -1.31 5.73
N ASP A 68 -17.36 -2.05 5.10
CA ASP A 68 -16.06 -1.53 4.71
C ASP A 68 -16.15 -0.33 3.75
N LEU A 69 -15.14 0.53 3.82
CA LEU A 69 -15.00 1.75 3.05
C LEU A 69 -14.99 1.53 1.53
N ASP A 70 -14.51 0.38 1.05
CA ASP A 70 -14.47 0.10 -0.38
C ASP A 70 -15.87 0.00 -1.00
N LEU A 71 -16.91 -0.34 -0.24
CA LEU A 71 -18.28 -0.28 -0.74
C LEU A 71 -18.72 1.13 -1.12
N GLY A 72 -18.17 2.13 -0.42
CA GLY A 72 -18.35 3.52 -0.78
C GLY A 72 -17.67 3.91 -2.09
N ASN A 73 -16.65 3.19 -2.56
CA ASN A 73 -16.08 3.40 -3.90
C ASN A 73 -17.04 2.89 -4.98
N TYR A 74 -17.61 1.71 -4.76
CA TYR A 74 -18.55 1.09 -5.68
C TYR A 74 -19.79 1.94 -5.91
N GLU A 75 -20.44 2.36 -4.83
CA GLU A 75 -21.60 3.23 -4.91
C GLU A 75 -21.29 4.55 -5.64
N ARG A 76 -20.10 5.12 -5.43
CA ARG A 76 -19.68 6.39 -6.04
C ARG A 76 -19.42 6.29 -7.54
N PHE A 77 -18.66 5.30 -7.96
CA PHE A 77 -18.27 5.15 -9.36
C PHE A 77 -19.41 4.62 -10.21
N MET A 78 -20.18 3.66 -9.69
CA MET A 78 -21.24 3.01 -10.46
C MET A 78 -22.61 3.66 -10.29
N ASP A 79 -22.77 4.65 -9.41
CA ASP A 79 -24.07 5.27 -9.09
C ASP A 79 -25.15 4.21 -8.79
N ILE A 80 -24.84 3.35 -7.81
CA ILE A 80 -25.69 2.25 -7.31
C ILE A 80 -25.89 2.38 -5.80
N LYS A 81 -26.80 1.56 -5.26
CA LYS A 81 -27.12 1.44 -3.84
C LYS A 81 -26.96 -0.01 -3.40
N LEU A 82 -25.89 -0.27 -2.65
CA LEU A 82 -25.59 -1.62 -2.15
C LEU A 82 -26.38 -1.90 -0.87
N THR A 83 -26.46 -3.17 -0.51
CA THR A 83 -27.09 -3.66 0.73
C THR A 83 -26.06 -4.38 1.61
N ARG A 84 -26.40 -4.65 2.87
CA ARG A 84 -25.54 -5.41 3.79
C ARG A 84 -25.12 -6.77 3.28
N GLU A 85 -25.89 -7.34 2.33
CA GLU A 85 -25.62 -8.64 1.72
C GLU A 85 -24.48 -8.57 0.69
N ASN A 86 -24.20 -7.38 0.15
CA ASN A 86 -23.09 -7.14 -0.77
C ASN A 86 -21.72 -7.08 -0.07
N ASN A 87 -21.69 -7.12 1.26
CA ASN A 87 -20.49 -7.24 2.06
C ASN A 87 -20.45 -8.64 2.70
N ILE A 88 -19.48 -9.46 2.31
CA ILE A 88 -19.28 -10.80 2.84
C ILE A 88 -18.04 -10.77 3.71
N THR A 89 -18.17 -11.14 4.99
CA THR A 89 -17.03 -11.24 5.91
C THR A 89 -16.89 -12.67 6.42
N THR A 90 -15.69 -13.05 6.88
CA THR A 90 -15.47 -14.38 7.49
C THR A 90 -16.41 -14.60 8.67
N GLY A 91 -16.54 -13.60 9.56
CA GLY A 91 -17.43 -13.70 10.72
C GLY A 91 -18.89 -13.93 10.34
N LYS A 92 -19.37 -13.27 9.28
CA LYS A 92 -20.75 -13.38 8.81
C LYS A 92 -21.04 -14.79 8.25
N VAL A 93 -20.12 -15.34 7.46
CA VAL A 93 -20.23 -16.70 6.91
C VAL A 93 -20.17 -17.74 8.02
N TYR A 94 -19.21 -17.62 8.93
CA TYR A 94 -19.04 -18.59 10.02
C TYR A 94 -20.24 -18.58 10.96
N LYS A 95 -20.74 -17.40 11.34
CA LYS A 95 -21.97 -17.28 12.12
C LYS A 95 -23.15 -17.96 11.43
N HIS A 96 -23.33 -17.73 10.13
CA HIS A 96 -24.41 -18.35 9.35
C HIS A 96 -24.32 -19.87 9.35
N VAL A 97 -23.13 -20.44 9.14
CA VAL A 97 -22.91 -21.89 9.11
C VAL A 97 -23.08 -22.53 10.49
N LEU A 98 -22.58 -21.89 11.55
CA LEU A 98 -22.73 -22.36 12.92
C LEU A 98 -24.20 -22.33 13.37
N GLU A 99 -24.97 -21.30 12.98
CA GLU A 99 -26.40 -21.25 13.26
C GLU A 99 -27.17 -22.36 12.52
N LYS A 100 -26.82 -22.66 11.26
CA LYS A 100 -27.39 -23.81 10.51
C LYS A 100 -27.08 -25.14 11.19
N GLU A 101 -25.86 -25.31 11.70
CA GLU A 101 -25.47 -26.50 12.47
C GLU A 101 -26.34 -26.67 13.72
N ARG A 102 -26.51 -25.62 14.52
CA ARG A 102 -27.35 -25.68 15.74
C ARG A 102 -28.83 -25.93 15.47
N ARG A 103 -29.35 -25.52 14.31
CA ARG A 103 -30.72 -25.84 13.89
C ARG A 103 -30.90 -27.27 13.37
N GLY A 104 -29.81 -27.99 13.11
CA GLY A 104 -29.84 -29.34 12.55
C GLY A 104 -29.93 -29.39 11.02
N ASP A 105 -29.66 -28.29 10.31
CA ASP A 105 -29.79 -28.20 8.85
C ASP A 105 -28.83 -29.17 8.11
N TYR A 106 -27.77 -29.63 8.77
CA TYR A 106 -26.80 -30.61 8.24
C TYR A 106 -27.09 -32.07 8.66
N LEU A 107 -28.27 -32.35 9.23
CA LEU A 107 -28.73 -33.70 9.60
C LEU A 107 -27.76 -34.45 10.53
N GLY A 108 -27.10 -33.73 11.44
CA GLY A 108 -26.15 -34.29 12.41
C GLY A 108 -24.79 -34.68 11.82
N LYS A 109 -24.52 -34.40 10.54
CA LYS A 109 -23.20 -34.61 9.93
C LYS A 109 -22.19 -33.57 10.44
N THR A 110 -20.92 -33.96 10.49
CA THR A 110 -19.81 -33.07 10.84
C THR A 110 -19.66 -31.94 9.82
N VAL A 111 -19.68 -30.70 10.30
CA VAL A 111 -19.46 -29.50 9.49
C VAL A 111 -17.97 -29.19 9.40
N GLN A 112 -17.50 -28.82 8.22
CA GLN A 112 -16.09 -28.57 7.88
C GLN A 112 -15.97 -27.35 6.97
N VAL A 113 -14.75 -26.80 6.82
CA VAL A 113 -14.51 -25.67 5.90
C VAL A 113 -14.88 -26.04 4.46
N VAL A 114 -14.41 -27.18 3.99
CA VAL A 114 -14.84 -27.76 2.70
C VAL A 114 -15.75 -28.95 2.98
N PRO A 115 -16.96 -29.04 2.39
CA PRO A 115 -17.56 -28.06 1.48
C PRO A 115 -18.42 -26.99 2.19
N HIS A 116 -18.74 -27.13 3.48
CA HIS A 116 -19.84 -26.36 4.09
C HIS A 116 -19.62 -24.84 4.14
N ILE A 117 -18.39 -24.37 4.42
CA ILE A 117 -18.08 -22.92 4.39
C ILE A 117 -17.97 -22.45 2.93
N THR A 118 -17.33 -23.24 2.05
CA THR A 118 -17.17 -22.87 0.64
C THR A 118 -18.50 -22.83 -0.11
N ASP A 119 -19.42 -23.75 0.17
CA ASP A 119 -20.78 -23.75 -0.36
C ASP A 119 -21.57 -22.55 0.13
N ALA A 120 -21.49 -22.24 1.43
CA ALA A 120 -22.15 -21.08 2.01
C ALA A 120 -21.67 -19.76 1.37
N ILE A 121 -20.37 -19.62 1.08
CA ILE A 121 -19.80 -18.47 0.36
C ILE A 121 -20.39 -18.39 -1.05
N GLN A 122 -20.41 -19.50 -1.79
CA GLN A 122 -20.92 -19.54 -3.16
C GLN A 122 -22.43 -19.22 -3.24
N GLU A 123 -23.24 -19.78 -2.33
CA GLU A 123 -24.66 -19.47 -2.18
C GLU A 123 -24.88 -17.98 -1.87
N TRP A 124 -24.02 -17.40 -1.01
CA TRP A 124 -24.09 -15.99 -0.66
C TRP A 124 -23.81 -15.09 -1.86
N ILE A 125 -22.75 -15.39 -2.63
CA ILE A 125 -22.39 -14.65 -3.83
C ILE A 125 -23.57 -14.60 -4.82
N GLU A 126 -24.19 -15.74 -5.11
CA GLU A 126 -25.31 -15.80 -6.04
C GLU A 126 -26.54 -15.04 -5.54
N ARG A 127 -26.83 -15.16 -4.24
CA ARG A 127 -27.96 -14.45 -3.62
C ARG A 127 -27.75 -12.94 -3.67
N ALA A 128 -26.57 -12.47 -3.26
CA ALA A 128 -26.23 -11.03 -3.26
C ALA A 128 -26.18 -10.46 -4.69
N ALA A 129 -25.66 -11.21 -5.67
CA ALA A 129 -25.60 -10.78 -7.06
C ALA A 129 -26.99 -10.59 -7.69
N LYS A 130 -28.02 -11.30 -7.20
CA LYS A 130 -29.40 -11.20 -7.69
C LYS A 130 -30.19 -10.03 -7.09
N ILE A 131 -29.67 -9.37 -6.04
CA ILE A 131 -30.32 -8.22 -5.41
C ILE A 131 -30.24 -7.02 -6.36
N PRO A 132 -31.35 -6.36 -6.69
CA PRO A 132 -31.34 -5.15 -7.51
C PRO A 132 -30.73 -3.97 -6.73
N VAL A 133 -29.74 -3.30 -7.33
CA VAL A 133 -28.98 -2.20 -6.69
C VAL A 133 -29.10 -0.86 -7.43
N ASP A 134 -29.77 -0.83 -8.57
CA ASP A 134 -29.90 0.32 -9.47
C ASP A 134 -31.33 0.89 -9.51
N GLY A 135 -32.22 0.40 -8.66
CA GLY A 135 -33.63 0.80 -8.59
C GLY A 135 -34.52 0.16 -9.67
N GLN A 136 -33.98 -0.70 -10.53
CA GLN A 136 -34.75 -1.44 -11.52
C GLN A 136 -35.09 -2.85 -11.00
N SER A 137 -36.21 -3.41 -11.46
CA SER A 137 -36.58 -4.79 -11.12
C SER A 137 -35.66 -5.81 -11.78
N GLY A 138 -35.47 -6.94 -11.11
CA GLY A 138 -34.65 -8.05 -11.61
C GLY A 138 -33.14 -7.86 -11.38
N PRO A 139 -32.35 -8.92 -11.60
CA PRO A 139 -30.92 -8.95 -11.29
C PRO A 139 -30.10 -8.11 -12.27
N ALA A 140 -28.87 -7.77 -11.86
CA ALA A 140 -27.88 -7.18 -12.74
C ALA A 140 -27.41 -8.18 -13.83
N ASP A 141 -26.74 -7.66 -14.87
CA ASP A 141 -26.14 -8.49 -15.91
C ASP A 141 -24.76 -9.01 -15.47
N VAL A 142 -24.00 -8.14 -14.80
CA VAL A 142 -22.64 -8.40 -14.32
C VAL A 142 -22.49 -8.08 -12.84
N CYS A 143 -21.86 -8.98 -12.09
CA CYS A 143 -21.47 -8.78 -10.70
C CYS A 143 -19.94 -8.67 -10.60
N VAL A 144 -19.46 -7.50 -10.16
CA VAL A 144 -18.03 -7.29 -9.86
C VAL A 144 -17.77 -7.71 -8.42
N ILE A 145 -16.90 -8.69 -8.21
CA ILE A 145 -16.54 -9.22 -6.89
C ILE A 145 -15.12 -8.78 -6.57
N GLU A 146 -14.91 -8.04 -5.50
CA GLU A 146 -13.56 -7.80 -4.98
C GLU A 146 -13.25 -8.77 -3.86
N LEU A 147 -12.19 -9.56 -4.03
CA LEU A 147 -11.56 -10.32 -2.96
C LEU A 147 -10.57 -9.42 -2.20
N GLY A 148 -10.94 -9.05 -0.98
CA GLY A 148 -10.10 -8.33 -0.03
C GLY A 148 -8.85 -9.12 0.38
N GLY A 149 -7.95 -8.47 1.11
CA GLY A 149 -6.68 -9.08 1.52
C GLY A 149 -5.69 -9.29 0.37
N THR A 150 -4.72 -10.18 0.59
CA THR A 150 -3.74 -10.62 -0.40
C THR A 150 -3.84 -12.13 -0.62
N ILE A 151 -3.31 -12.60 -1.75
CA ILE A 151 -3.15 -14.04 -2.00
C ILE A 151 -1.98 -14.56 -1.14
N GLY A 152 -2.20 -15.70 -0.49
CA GLY A 152 -1.23 -16.35 0.39
C GLY A 152 -1.57 -16.23 1.89
N ASP A 153 -2.51 -15.34 2.24
CA ASP A 153 -2.97 -15.17 3.61
C ASP A 153 -3.90 -16.32 4.03
N ILE A 154 -3.81 -16.74 5.30
CA ILE A 154 -4.62 -17.84 5.86
C ILE A 154 -6.10 -17.46 5.84
N GLU A 155 -6.41 -16.19 6.12
CA GLU A 155 -7.76 -15.65 6.17
C GLU A 155 -8.47 -15.70 4.81
N SER A 156 -7.70 -15.62 3.71
CA SER A 156 -8.23 -15.63 2.34
C SER A 156 -8.45 -17.04 1.80
N MET A 157 -7.86 -18.08 2.39
CA MET A 157 -7.88 -19.45 1.86
C MET A 157 -9.30 -19.99 1.62
N PRO A 158 -10.28 -19.87 2.55
CA PRO A 158 -11.63 -20.37 2.32
C PRO A 158 -12.33 -19.69 1.15
N PHE A 159 -12.07 -18.40 0.93
CA PHE A 159 -12.69 -17.65 -0.17
C PHE A 159 -12.05 -17.98 -1.52
N ILE A 160 -10.73 -18.18 -1.56
CA ILE A 160 -10.04 -18.59 -2.79
C ILE A 160 -10.53 -19.97 -3.23
N GLU A 161 -10.62 -20.93 -2.30
CA GLU A 161 -11.16 -22.26 -2.58
C GLU A 161 -12.63 -22.18 -3.05
N ALA A 162 -13.46 -21.38 -2.37
CA ALA A 162 -14.86 -21.18 -2.77
C ALA A 162 -14.98 -20.58 -4.17
N LEU A 163 -14.16 -19.57 -4.51
CA LEU A 163 -14.15 -18.95 -5.84
C LEU A 163 -13.59 -19.89 -6.92
N GLY A 164 -12.63 -20.74 -6.56
CA GLY A 164 -12.12 -21.82 -7.42
C GLY A 164 -13.25 -22.76 -7.82
N GLN A 165 -13.95 -23.34 -6.85
CA GLN A 165 -15.11 -24.21 -7.07
C GLN A 165 -16.23 -23.48 -7.84
N PHE A 166 -16.49 -22.22 -7.48
CA PHE A 166 -17.49 -21.38 -8.12
C PHE A 166 -17.23 -21.20 -9.62
N SER A 167 -15.98 -20.97 -10.01
CA SER A 167 -15.59 -20.75 -11.40
C SER A 167 -15.93 -21.95 -12.30
N TYR A 168 -15.76 -23.17 -11.79
CA TYR A 168 -16.18 -24.40 -12.49
C TYR A 168 -17.70 -24.53 -12.54
N ARG A 169 -18.38 -24.22 -11.44
CA ARG A 169 -19.84 -24.35 -11.32
C ARG A 169 -20.60 -23.44 -12.28
N VAL A 170 -20.16 -22.19 -12.42
CA VAL A 170 -20.83 -21.22 -13.31
C VAL A 170 -20.38 -21.30 -14.76
N GLY A 171 -19.25 -21.97 -15.03
CA GLY A 171 -18.66 -22.10 -16.36
C GLY A 171 -17.74 -20.93 -16.75
N SER A 172 -16.76 -21.23 -17.60
CA SER A 172 -15.69 -20.30 -17.99
C SER A 172 -16.18 -19.03 -18.69
N GLU A 173 -17.28 -19.11 -19.45
CA GLU A 173 -17.90 -17.97 -20.13
C GLU A 173 -18.71 -17.05 -19.20
N ASN A 174 -18.82 -17.40 -17.91
CA ASN A 174 -19.54 -16.63 -16.90
C ASN A 174 -18.62 -16.08 -15.79
N PHE A 175 -17.31 -16.37 -15.85
CA PHE A 175 -16.35 -16.01 -14.82
C PHE A 175 -15.08 -15.40 -15.42
N CYS A 176 -14.73 -14.17 -15.03
CA CYS A 176 -13.52 -13.48 -15.43
C CYS A 176 -12.71 -13.07 -14.20
N LEU A 177 -11.48 -13.54 -14.08
CA LEU A 177 -10.56 -13.19 -13.00
C LEU A 177 -9.55 -12.14 -13.44
N ILE A 178 -9.51 -11.04 -12.69
CA ILE A 178 -8.56 -9.95 -12.84
C ILE A 178 -7.66 -9.95 -11.59
N HIS A 179 -6.37 -10.17 -11.78
CA HIS A 179 -5.43 -10.17 -10.68
C HIS A 179 -4.65 -8.86 -10.63
N VAL A 180 -4.80 -8.11 -9.55
CA VAL A 180 -4.11 -6.83 -9.33
C VAL A 180 -2.80 -7.10 -8.62
N SER A 181 -1.67 -6.75 -9.25
CA SER A 181 -0.34 -7.03 -8.73
C SER A 181 0.59 -5.82 -8.82
N LEU A 182 1.60 -5.75 -7.96
CA LEU A 182 2.58 -4.66 -7.94
C LEU A 182 3.79 -5.01 -8.81
N VAL A 183 4.11 -4.12 -9.75
CA VAL A 183 5.37 -4.12 -10.49
C VAL A 183 6.21 -2.94 -10.00
N PRO A 184 7.05 -3.14 -8.96
CA PRO A 184 7.83 -2.06 -8.39
C PRO A 184 8.90 -1.58 -9.36
N VAL A 185 9.12 -0.27 -9.34
CA VAL A 185 10.21 0.39 -10.07
C VAL A 185 11.29 0.76 -9.06
N LEU A 186 12.44 0.10 -9.14
CA LEU A 186 13.55 0.38 -8.22
C LEU A 186 14.27 1.66 -8.67
N ASN A 187 14.12 2.74 -7.92
CA ASN A 187 14.62 4.05 -8.34
C ASN A 187 16.16 4.15 -8.49
N VAL A 188 16.94 3.21 -7.91
CA VAL A 188 18.39 3.14 -8.14
C VAL A 188 18.73 2.78 -9.59
N VAL A 189 17.99 1.84 -10.17
CA VAL A 189 18.27 1.25 -11.50
C VAL A 189 17.25 1.64 -12.57
N GLY A 190 16.09 2.16 -12.17
CA GLY A 190 14.97 2.50 -13.07
C GLY A 190 14.24 1.28 -13.65
N GLU A 191 14.69 0.07 -13.35
CA GLU A 191 14.15 -1.18 -13.90
C GLU A 191 12.81 -1.57 -13.24
N GLN A 192 11.84 -1.97 -14.07
CA GLN A 192 10.56 -2.53 -13.63
C GLN A 192 10.72 -4.00 -13.27
N LYS A 193 10.49 -4.36 -12.00
CA LYS A 193 10.72 -5.72 -11.51
C LYS A 193 9.44 -6.55 -11.54
N THR A 194 9.43 -7.59 -12.37
CA THR A 194 8.25 -8.47 -12.56
C THR A 194 8.14 -9.63 -11.57
N LYS A 195 9.20 -9.94 -10.81
CA LYS A 195 9.27 -11.15 -9.97
C LYS A 195 8.16 -11.23 -8.91
N PRO A 196 7.82 -10.14 -8.19
CA PRO A 196 6.71 -10.19 -7.24
C PRO A 196 5.39 -10.61 -7.90
N THR A 197 5.10 -10.10 -9.09
CA THR A 197 3.92 -10.50 -9.86
C THR A 197 3.97 -11.96 -10.31
N GLN A 198 5.14 -12.46 -10.71
CA GLN A 198 5.31 -13.86 -11.12
C GLN A 198 5.02 -14.82 -9.95
N HIS A 199 5.52 -14.53 -8.76
CA HIS A 199 5.26 -15.36 -7.57
C HIS A 199 3.80 -15.30 -7.16
N SER A 200 3.22 -14.10 -7.15
CA SER A 200 1.81 -13.89 -6.85
C SER A 200 0.88 -14.68 -7.78
N VAL A 201 1.17 -14.72 -9.09
CA VAL A 201 0.40 -15.52 -10.05
C VAL A 201 0.64 -17.02 -9.86
N LYS A 202 1.88 -17.44 -9.54
CA LYS A 202 2.19 -18.84 -9.22
C LYS A 202 1.36 -19.33 -8.03
N ASP A 203 1.29 -18.55 -6.96
CA ASP A 203 0.56 -18.90 -5.75
C ASP A 203 -0.95 -18.93 -6.01
N LEU A 204 -1.49 -17.92 -6.70
CA LEU A 204 -2.89 -17.87 -7.13
C LEU A 204 -3.28 -19.12 -7.94
N ARG A 205 -2.43 -19.56 -8.87
CA ARG A 205 -2.64 -20.77 -9.66
C ARG A 205 -2.51 -22.05 -8.84
N GLY A 206 -1.59 -22.09 -7.90
CA GLY A 206 -1.45 -23.19 -6.95
C GLY A 206 -2.72 -23.41 -6.12
N LEU A 207 -3.50 -22.34 -5.91
CA LEU A 207 -4.80 -22.36 -5.25
C LEU A 207 -5.99 -22.55 -6.20
N GLY A 208 -5.74 -22.93 -7.47
CA GLY A 208 -6.79 -23.28 -8.43
C GLY A 208 -7.41 -22.12 -9.21
N LEU A 209 -6.91 -20.88 -9.06
CA LEU A 209 -7.40 -19.72 -9.79
C LEU A 209 -6.42 -19.28 -10.88
N ILE A 210 -6.92 -19.10 -12.11
CA ILE A 210 -6.10 -18.68 -13.26
C ILE A 210 -6.55 -17.29 -13.70
N PRO A 211 -5.66 -16.26 -13.67
CA PRO A 211 -6.05 -14.91 -14.05
C PRO A 211 -6.29 -14.82 -15.56
N ASN A 212 -7.42 -14.26 -15.96
CA ASN A 212 -7.69 -13.93 -17.37
C ASN A 212 -7.03 -12.61 -17.77
N ILE A 213 -6.92 -11.67 -16.82
CA ILE A 213 -6.35 -10.34 -16.99
C ILE A 213 -5.42 -10.06 -15.82
N LEU A 214 -4.28 -9.44 -16.12
CA LEU A 214 -3.31 -8.99 -15.12
C LEU A 214 -3.29 -7.47 -15.07
N ALA A 215 -3.68 -6.91 -13.94
CA ALA A 215 -3.67 -5.47 -13.69
C ALA A 215 -2.43 -5.09 -12.87
N CYS A 216 -1.39 -4.62 -13.56
CA CYS A 216 -0.11 -4.31 -12.95
C CYS A 216 -0.05 -2.86 -12.46
N ARG A 217 -0.11 -2.67 -11.14
CA ARG A 217 0.17 -1.38 -10.49
C ARG A 217 1.65 -1.05 -10.60
N SER A 218 1.97 0.15 -11.05
CA SER A 218 3.35 0.65 -11.08
C SER A 218 3.38 2.18 -10.91
N THR A 219 4.56 2.79 -10.80
CA THR A 219 4.70 4.26 -10.79
C THR A 219 4.74 4.84 -12.21
N LYS A 220 5.11 4.03 -13.21
CA LYS A 220 5.24 4.41 -14.62
C LYS A 220 4.54 3.38 -15.52
N PRO A 221 4.17 3.75 -16.76
CA PRO A 221 3.67 2.79 -17.74
C PRO A 221 4.65 1.62 -17.92
N LEU A 222 4.12 0.40 -18.01
CA LEU A 222 4.96 -0.79 -18.25
C LEU A 222 5.53 -0.78 -19.66
N GLU A 223 6.81 -1.13 -19.77
CA GLU A 223 7.48 -1.36 -21.06
C GLU A 223 6.95 -2.63 -21.74
N ASP A 224 6.96 -2.66 -23.07
CA ASP A 224 6.49 -3.83 -23.83
C ASP A 224 7.32 -5.08 -23.56
N THR A 225 8.62 -4.93 -23.30
CA THR A 225 9.52 -6.02 -22.88
C THR A 225 9.08 -6.62 -21.54
N VAL A 226 8.64 -5.77 -20.61
CA VAL A 226 8.15 -6.16 -19.28
C VAL A 226 6.80 -6.85 -19.39
N LYS A 227 5.89 -6.35 -20.25
CA LYS A 227 4.62 -7.01 -20.56
C LYS A 227 4.84 -8.38 -21.23
N ALA A 228 5.73 -8.47 -22.22
CA ALA A 228 6.06 -9.73 -22.88
C ALA A 228 6.62 -10.76 -21.90
N LYS A 229 7.50 -10.32 -20.99
CA LYS A 229 8.01 -11.15 -19.90
C LYS A 229 6.88 -11.63 -18.99
N LEU A 230 6.02 -10.73 -18.51
CA LEU A 230 4.87 -11.10 -17.69
C LEU A 230 3.94 -12.07 -18.42
N SER A 231 3.72 -11.89 -19.71
CA SER A 231 2.91 -12.78 -20.53
C SER A 231 3.45 -14.20 -20.53
N GLN A 232 4.75 -14.37 -20.79
CA GLN A 232 5.41 -15.68 -20.81
C GLN A 232 5.39 -16.36 -19.44
N PHE A 233 5.73 -15.64 -18.37
CA PHE A 233 5.83 -16.22 -17.02
C PHE A 233 4.45 -16.47 -16.37
N CYS A 234 3.49 -15.57 -16.59
CA CYS A 234 2.17 -15.65 -15.96
C CYS A 234 1.16 -16.43 -16.82
N GLN A 235 1.49 -16.72 -18.08
CA GLN A 235 0.61 -17.38 -19.07
C GLN A 235 -0.68 -16.59 -19.31
N VAL A 236 -0.56 -15.25 -19.38
CA VAL A 236 -1.66 -14.32 -19.70
C VAL A 236 -1.32 -13.65 -21.04
N PRO A 237 -2.24 -13.58 -22.02
CA PRO A 237 -1.98 -12.89 -23.28
C PRO A 237 -1.50 -11.46 -23.07
N MET A 238 -0.57 -10.99 -23.89
CA MET A 238 0.04 -9.66 -23.73
C MET A 238 -1.03 -8.55 -23.79
N GLU A 239 -2.07 -8.69 -24.62
CA GLU A 239 -3.18 -7.75 -24.69
C GLU A 239 -4.04 -7.70 -23.41
N ASN A 240 -3.97 -8.72 -22.55
CA ASN A 240 -4.71 -8.81 -21.29
C ASN A 240 -3.85 -8.36 -20.09
N ILE A 241 -2.66 -7.79 -20.34
CA ILE A 241 -1.80 -7.21 -19.31
C ILE A 241 -1.94 -5.70 -19.34
N VAL A 242 -2.71 -5.17 -18.38
CA VAL A 242 -3.00 -3.74 -18.27
C VAL A 242 -2.09 -3.09 -17.24
N THR A 243 -1.59 -1.90 -17.55
CA THR A 243 -0.79 -1.09 -16.63
C THR A 243 -1.68 -0.10 -15.89
N LEU A 244 -1.56 -0.05 -14.57
CA LEU A 244 -2.19 0.93 -13.71
C LEU A 244 -1.08 1.79 -13.09
N TYR A 245 -0.70 2.86 -13.76
CA TYR A 245 0.33 3.77 -13.25
C TYR A 245 -0.26 4.89 -12.39
N ASP A 246 0.60 5.58 -11.65
CA ASP A 246 0.18 6.71 -10.82
C ASP A 246 -0.43 7.82 -11.69
N CYS A 247 -1.72 8.08 -11.46
CA CYS A 247 -2.47 9.11 -12.17
C CYS A 247 -2.65 10.35 -11.28
N PRO A 248 -2.81 11.56 -11.87
CA PRO A 248 -3.01 12.80 -11.10
C PRO A 248 -4.25 12.76 -10.20
N ASN A 249 -5.30 12.06 -10.63
CA ASN A 249 -6.50 11.82 -9.87
C ASN A 249 -7.13 10.46 -10.22
N ILE A 250 -7.96 9.92 -9.34
CA ILE A 250 -8.55 8.57 -9.46
C ILE A 250 -9.53 8.43 -10.65
N TRP A 251 -10.08 9.53 -11.16
CA TRP A 251 -11.02 9.50 -12.28
C TRP A 251 -10.34 9.22 -13.62
N HIS A 252 -9.01 9.25 -13.69
CA HIS A 252 -8.27 8.77 -14.87
C HIS A 252 -8.23 7.25 -14.98
N ILE A 253 -8.41 6.50 -13.90
CA ILE A 253 -8.27 5.03 -13.90
C ILE A 253 -9.28 4.35 -14.86
N PRO A 254 -10.58 4.71 -14.89
CA PRO A 254 -11.50 4.18 -15.90
C PRO A 254 -11.08 4.51 -17.34
N LEU A 255 -10.55 5.71 -17.58
CA LEU A 255 -10.11 6.14 -18.91
C LEU A 255 -8.88 5.35 -19.36
N LEU A 256 -7.94 5.12 -18.44
CA LEU A 256 -6.73 4.34 -18.66
C LEU A 256 -7.05 2.86 -18.98
N LEU A 257 -8.05 2.29 -18.30
CA LEU A 257 -8.54 0.93 -18.58
C LEU A 257 -9.29 0.86 -19.92
N LYS A 258 -10.06 1.90 -20.29
CA LYS A 258 -10.69 2.00 -21.61
C LYS A 258 -9.63 2.06 -22.71
N GLU A 259 -8.63 2.93 -22.58
CA GLU A 259 -7.55 3.12 -23.55
C GLU A 259 -6.77 1.83 -23.81
N GLN A 260 -6.53 1.04 -22.75
CA GLN A 260 -5.86 -0.26 -22.84
C GLN A 260 -6.81 -1.42 -23.19
N LYS A 261 -8.04 -1.14 -23.60
CA LYS A 261 -9.03 -2.13 -24.05
C LYS A 261 -9.32 -3.24 -23.01
N ALA A 262 -9.19 -2.91 -21.72
CA ALA A 262 -9.47 -3.86 -20.63
C ALA A 262 -10.91 -4.39 -20.70
N HIS A 263 -11.85 -3.51 -21.04
CA HIS A 263 -13.25 -3.87 -21.26
C HIS A 263 -13.44 -4.84 -22.43
N GLU A 264 -12.78 -4.66 -23.58
CA GLU A 264 -12.85 -5.61 -24.69
C GLU A 264 -12.33 -7.00 -24.27
N ALA A 265 -11.27 -7.06 -23.45
CA ALA A 265 -10.76 -8.32 -22.90
C ALA A 265 -11.78 -8.99 -21.98
N ILE A 266 -12.42 -8.25 -21.06
CA ILE A 266 -13.47 -8.77 -20.17
C ILE A 266 -14.66 -9.27 -20.99
N LEU A 267 -15.11 -8.51 -21.98
CA LEU A 267 -16.26 -8.86 -22.82
C LEU A 267 -16.01 -10.12 -23.65
N ARG A 268 -14.78 -10.33 -24.14
CA ARG A 268 -14.39 -11.57 -24.81
C ARG A 268 -14.46 -12.78 -23.87
N VAL A 269 -13.89 -12.66 -22.67
CA VAL A 269 -13.91 -13.75 -21.67
C VAL A 269 -15.33 -14.12 -21.28
N LEU A 270 -16.21 -13.13 -21.12
CA LEU A 270 -17.60 -13.33 -20.68
C LEU A 270 -18.59 -13.59 -21.82
N ASN A 271 -18.12 -13.68 -23.07
CA ASN A 271 -18.95 -13.82 -24.27
C ASN A 271 -20.06 -12.74 -24.38
N LEU A 272 -19.68 -11.47 -24.20
CA LEU A 272 -20.58 -10.31 -24.21
C LEU A 272 -20.35 -9.34 -25.39
N THR A 273 -19.35 -9.60 -26.24
CA THR A 273 -18.93 -8.69 -27.31
C THR A 273 -20.06 -8.34 -28.31
N GLY A 274 -20.98 -9.27 -28.59
CA GLY A 274 -22.08 -9.05 -29.55
C GLY A 274 -23.23 -8.18 -29.03
N ILE A 275 -23.27 -7.90 -27.72
CA ILE A 275 -24.37 -7.16 -27.06
C ILE A 275 -23.87 -5.83 -26.48
N ALA A 276 -22.58 -5.75 -26.17
CA ALA A 276 -21.95 -4.56 -25.59
C ALA A 276 -22.01 -3.35 -26.53
N LYS A 277 -22.25 -2.18 -25.96
CA LYS A 277 -22.06 -0.89 -26.61
C LYS A 277 -20.65 -0.36 -26.35
N GLU A 278 -20.20 0.56 -27.19
CA GLU A 278 -18.99 1.35 -26.93
C GLU A 278 -19.16 2.13 -25.62
N PRO A 279 -18.20 2.08 -24.67
CA PRO A 279 -18.34 2.74 -23.38
C PRO A 279 -18.38 4.27 -23.51
N ALA A 280 -19.54 4.86 -23.23
CA ALA A 280 -19.74 6.31 -23.18
C ALA A 280 -19.16 6.90 -21.89
N LEU A 281 -17.99 7.54 -21.99
CA LEU A 281 -17.24 8.12 -20.86
C LEU A 281 -16.88 9.60 -21.08
N GLU A 282 -17.61 10.29 -21.97
CA GLU A 282 -17.31 11.67 -22.37
C GLU A 282 -17.40 12.62 -21.17
N GLU A 283 -18.51 12.57 -20.41
CA GLU A 283 -18.72 13.39 -19.21
C GLU A 283 -17.66 13.09 -18.14
N TRP A 284 -17.34 11.81 -17.95
CA TRP A 284 -16.30 11.38 -17.01
C TRP A 284 -14.92 11.89 -17.42
N SER A 285 -14.60 11.85 -18.73
CA SER A 285 -13.35 12.38 -19.29
C SER A 285 -13.23 13.88 -19.08
N LEU A 286 -14.31 14.63 -19.29
CA LEU A 286 -14.36 16.06 -19.04
C LEU A 286 -14.11 16.38 -17.57
N MET A 287 -14.77 15.66 -16.65
CA MET A 287 -14.58 15.82 -15.21
C MET A 287 -13.13 15.52 -14.78
N ALA A 288 -12.56 14.40 -15.23
CA ALA A 288 -11.19 14.01 -14.91
C ALA A 288 -10.17 15.07 -15.34
N LYS A 289 -10.29 15.56 -16.58
CA LYS A 289 -9.41 16.61 -17.14
C LYS A 289 -9.63 17.97 -16.51
N MET A 290 -10.86 18.29 -16.11
CA MET A 290 -11.18 19.54 -15.42
C MET A 290 -10.52 19.56 -14.04
N SER A 291 -10.57 18.44 -13.31
CA SER A 291 -9.95 18.30 -11.98
C SER A 291 -8.45 18.63 -11.98
N ASP A 292 -7.73 18.23 -13.03
CA ASP A 292 -6.29 18.49 -13.17
C ASP A 292 -5.93 19.98 -13.35
N LYS A 293 -6.89 20.78 -13.81
CA LYS A 293 -6.69 22.19 -14.20
C LYS A 293 -7.23 23.18 -13.17
N LEU A 294 -7.61 22.71 -11.98
CA LEU A 294 -8.11 23.58 -10.92
C LEU A 294 -6.96 24.32 -10.26
N HIS A 295 -7.00 25.65 -10.30
CA HIS A 295 -5.95 26.51 -9.75
C HIS A 295 -6.42 27.42 -8.61
N VAL A 296 -7.68 27.82 -8.60
CA VAL A 296 -8.24 28.72 -7.57
C VAL A 296 -8.50 27.91 -6.30
N PRO A 297 -7.76 28.14 -5.20
CA PRO A 297 -7.92 27.33 -3.99
C PRO A 297 -9.21 27.67 -3.24
N VAL A 298 -9.75 26.69 -2.53
CA VAL A 298 -10.72 26.87 -1.44
C VAL A 298 -10.20 26.11 -0.23
N ARG A 299 -9.98 26.81 0.89
CA ARG A 299 -9.36 26.25 2.09
C ARG A 299 -10.44 25.86 3.09
N ILE A 300 -10.54 24.57 3.39
CA ILE A 300 -11.48 24.04 4.37
C ILE A 300 -10.72 23.46 5.55
N ALA A 301 -10.99 23.97 6.74
CA ALA A 301 -10.48 23.39 7.98
C ALA A 301 -11.39 22.23 8.40
N VAL A 302 -10.84 21.02 8.50
CA VAL A 302 -11.55 19.85 9.01
C VAL A 302 -11.07 19.57 10.43
N VAL A 303 -11.95 19.80 11.40
CA VAL A 303 -11.62 19.70 12.84
C VAL A 303 -12.03 18.33 13.37
N GLY A 304 -11.09 17.39 13.32
CA GLY A 304 -11.33 15.96 13.55
C GLY A 304 -10.63 15.39 14.78
N LYS A 305 -10.93 14.12 15.07
CA LYS A 305 -10.30 13.33 16.14
C LYS A 305 -9.11 12.50 15.62
N TYR A 306 -9.16 12.15 14.33
CA TYR A 306 -8.25 11.23 13.64
C TYR A 306 -7.62 11.91 12.42
N THR A 307 -6.89 13.01 12.63
CA THR A 307 -6.36 13.83 11.53
C THR A 307 -5.07 13.31 10.91
N GLU A 308 -4.42 12.34 11.57
CA GLU A 308 -3.17 11.74 11.09
C GLU A 308 -3.40 10.68 10.01
N LEU A 309 -4.57 10.02 10.02
CA LEU A 309 -4.94 8.99 9.06
C LEU A 309 -6.04 9.51 8.13
N LEU A 310 -5.68 9.77 6.87
CA LEU A 310 -6.61 10.26 5.85
C LEU A 310 -7.81 9.31 5.62
N ASP A 311 -7.59 8.00 5.81
CA ASP A 311 -8.61 6.97 5.59
C ASP A 311 -9.75 7.01 6.63
N SER A 312 -9.52 7.62 7.80
CA SER A 312 -10.57 7.79 8.82
C SER A 312 -11.64 8.81 8.43
N TYR A 313 -11.41 9.61 7.37
CA TYR A 313 -12.34 10.64 6.88
C TYR A 313 -12.44 10.65 5.35
N LEU A 314 -12.25 9.48 4.70
CA LEU A 314 -12.19 9.39 3.25
C LEU A 314 -13.51 9.80 2.56
N SER A 315 -14.68 9.51 3.15
CA SER A 315 -15.98 9.96 2.62
C SER A 315 -16.11 11.47 2.67
N ILE A 316 -15.67 12.09 3.76
CA ILE A 316 -15.65 13.56 3.92
C ILE A 316 -14.74 14.17 2.85
N HIS A 317 -13.52 13.64 2.70
CA HIS A 317 -12.57 14.09 1.68
C HIS A 317 -13.18 13.98 0.27
N LYS A 318 -13.78 12.82 -0.07
CA LYS A 318 -14.43 12.62 -1.37
C LYS A 318 -15.60 13.58 -1.59
N ALA A 319 -16.43 13.80 -0.58
CA ALA A 319 -17.57 14.70 -0.69
C ALA A 319 -17.16 16.17 -0.89
N LEU A 320 -16.13 16.63 -0.16
CA LEU A 320 -15.51 17.94 -0.38
C LEU A 320 -14.90 18.04 -1.78
N LEU A 321 -14.21 17.00 -2.25
CA LEU A 321 -13.60 16.96 -3.57
C LEU A 321 -14.67 17.07 -4.68
N HIS A 322 -15.77 16.31 -4.57
CA HIS A 322 -16.87 16.37 -5.53
C HIS A 322 -17.48 17.79 -5.60
N ALA A 323 -17.74 18.40 -4.44
CA ALA A 323 -18.29 19.76 -4.36
C ALA A 323 -17.31 20.82 -4.91
N SER A 324 -16.03 20.70 -4.59
CA SER A 324 -14.98 21.61 -5.05
C SER A 324 -14.79 21.55 -6.56
N VAL A 325 -14.77 20.34 -7.13
CA VAL A 325 -14.67 20.11 -8.58
C VAL A 325 -15.91 20.66 -9.29
N ALA A 326 -17.11 20.45 -8.74
CA ALA A 326 -18.33 21.04 -9.30
C ALA A 326 -18.30 22.57 -9.32
N ARG A 327 -17.62 23.22 -8.37
CA ARG A 327 -17.40 24.68 -8.30
C ARG A 327 -16.08 25.16 -8.90
N ARG A 328 -15.36 24.27 -9.58
CA ARG A 328 -14.08 24.59 -10.23
C ARG A 328 -13.07 25.22 -9.26
N LYS A 329 -13.08 24.79 -8.00
CA LYS A 329 -12.13 25.19 -6.97
C LYS A 329 -11.18 24.04 -6.66
N LYS A 330 -9.91 24.35 -6.49
CA LYS A 330 -8.89 23.43 -5.99
C LYS A 330 -9.07 23.27 -4.48
N LEU A 331 -9.51 22.11 -4.06
CA LEU A 331 -9.67 21.81 -2.64
C LEU A 331 -8.32 21.83 -1.92
N VAL A 332 -8.23 22.59 -0.84
CA VAL A 332 -7.13 22.55 0.13
C VAL A 332 -7.75 22.23 1.49
N ILE A 333 -7.36 21.11 2.08
CA ILE A 333 -7.85 20.71 3.40
C ILE A 333 -6.76 20.96 4.43
N ASP A 334 -7.08 21.78 5.43
CA ASP A 334 -6.28 21.94 6.63
C ASP A 334 -6.84 20.98 7.69
N TRP A 335 -6.15 19.86 7.92
CA TRP A 335 -6.52 18.88 8.92
C TRP A 335 -6.11 19.37 10.31
N ILE A 336 -7.09 19.56 11.19
CA ILE A 336 -6.89 20.10 12.54
C ILE A 336 -7.32 19.06 13.58
N SER A 337 -6.36 18.61 14.39
CA SER A 337 -6.65 17.81 15.58
C SER A 337 -7.46 18.67 16.55
N ALA A 338 -8.63 18.20 16.93
CA ALA A 338 -9.50 18.94 17.83
C ALA A 338 -8.87 19.14 19.22
N SER A 339 -8.09 18.17 19.70
CA SER A 339 -7.39 18.29 21.00
C SER A 339 -6.39 19.45 21.02
N ASP A 340 -5.80 19.80 19.87
CA ASP A 340 -4.80 20.86 19.76
C ASP A 340 -5.41 22.26 19.86
N LEU A 341 -6.75 22.38 19.76
CA LEU A 341 -7.49 23.62 19.95
C LEU A 341 -7.84 23.90 21.43
N GLU A 342 -7.67 22.92 22.31
CA GLU A 342 -8.08 22.99 23.71
C GLU A 342 -7.10 23.80 24.57
N GLN A 343 -7.56 24.25 25.74
CA GLN A 343 -6.72 25.03 26.67
C GLN A 343 -5.56 24.23 27.26
N GLY A 344 -5.68 22.89 27.32
CA GLY A 344 -4.58 21.99 27.72
C GLY A 344 -3.39 22.11 26.78
N ALA A 345 -3.65 21.99 25.47
CA ALA A 345 -2.63 22.13 24.43
C ALA A 345 -1.94 23.51 24.46
N LYS A 346 -2.67 24.58 24.80
CA LYS A 346 -2.08 25.92 24.99
C LYS A 346 -1.04 25.95 26.12
N LYS A 347 -1.22 25.18 27.19
CA LYS A 347 -0.28 25.08 28.31
C LYS A 347 0.92 24.21 27.97
N GLU A 348 0.68 23.10 27.27
CA GLU A 348 1.70 22.12 26.92
C GLU A 348 2.63 22.62 25.81
N ASN A 349 2.06 23.18 24.74
CA ASN A 349 2.82 23.68 23.59
C ASN A 349 2.15 24.94 23.00
N PRO A 350 2.48 26.14 23.55
CA PRO A 350 1.88 27.40 23.12
C PRO A 350 2.06 27.73 21.64
N ASP A 351 3.17 27.32 21.04
CA ASP A 351 3.48 27.66 19.64
C ASP A 351 2.76 26.74 18.66
N ALA A 352 2.66 25.45 18.95
CA ALA A 352 1.81 24.53 18.20
C ALA A 352 0.33 24.95 18.28
N TYR A 353 -0.15 25.31 19.47
CA TYR A 353 -1.50 25.84 19.66
C TYR A 353 -1.76 27.08 18.78
N LYS A 354 -0.85 28.07 18.79
CA LYS A 354 -0.98 29.27 17.94
C LYS A 354 -0.99 28.92 16.46
N ALA A 355 -0.15 27.96 16.03
CA ALA A 355 -0.10 27.54 14.64
C ALA A 355 -1.42 26.90 14.18
N VAL A 356 -1.99 26.01 14.98
CA VAL A 356 -3.29 25.37 14.69
C VAL A 356 -4.42 26.40 14.66
N TRP A 357 -4.47 27.33 15.61
CA TRP A 357 -5.45 28.42 15.60
C TRP A 357 -5.28 29.36 14.41
N LYS A 358 -4.06 29.56 13.92
CA LYS A 358 -3.80 30.33 12.69
C LYS A 358 -4.37 29.63 11.46
N LEU A 359 -4.26 28.30 11.39
CA LEU A 359 -4.88 27.51 10.32
C LEU A 359 -6.41 27.63 10.36
N LEU A 360 -7.02 27.44 11.54
CA LEU A 360 -8.48 27.54 11.71
C LEU A 360 -9.00 28.92 11.30
N LYS A 361 -8.33 30.00 11.73
CA LYS A 361 -8.70 31.39 11.41
C LYS A 361 -8.45 31.77 9.96
N GLY A 362 -7.56 31.07 9.28
CA GLY A 362 -7.23 31.29 7.87
C GLY A 362 -8.05 30.46 6.89
N ALA A 363 -9.00 29.65 7.38
CA ALA A 363 -9.85 28.81 6.54
C ALA A 363 -11.06 29.59 6.00
N ASP A 364 -11.43 29.29 4.76
CA ASP A 364 -12.61 29.86 4.09
C ASP A 364 -13.91 29.17 4.56
N GLY A 365 -13.79 27.98 5.14
CA GLY A 365 -14.90 27.24 5.75
C GLY A 365 -14.41 26.21 6.76
N ILE A 366 -15.27 25.86 7.71
CA ILE A 366 -14.99 24.93 8.80
C ILE A 366 -15.96 23.75 8.71
N LEU A 367 -15.42 22.53 8.78
CA LEU A 367 -16.20 21.30 8.85
C LEU A 367 -15.85 20.54 10.13
N VAL A 368 -16.87 20.19 10.91
CA VAL A 368 -16.73 19.32 12.08
C VAL A 368 -17.42 17.99 11.78
N PRO A 369 -16.67 16.90 11.55
CA PRO A 369 -17.25 15.60 11.24
C PRO A 369 -17.77 14.91 12.50
N GLY A 370 -18.43 13.77 12.28
CA GLY A 370 -18.86 12.87 13.34
C GLY A 370 -17.70 12.40 14.24
N GLY A 371 -18.05 11.79 15.35
CA GLY A 371 -17.09 11.23 16.30
C GLY A 371 -17.80 10.60 17.50
N PHE A 372 -17.00 10.02 18.38
CA PHE A 372 -17.47 9.38 19.61
C PHE A 372 -16.45 9.56 20.74
N GLY A 373 -16.97 9.55 21.97
CA GLY A 373 -16.20 9.76 23.20
C GLY A 373 -15.74 11.20 23.43
N ASN A 374 -15.14 11.43 24.59
CA ASN A 374 -14.89 12.77 25.12
C ASN A 374 -13.66 13.49 24.52
N ARG A 375 -12.76 12.76 23.85
CA ARG A 375 -11.50 13.34 23.32
C ARG A 375 -11.77 14.34 22.20
N GLY A 376 -11.29 15.57 22.36
CA GLY A 376 -11.36 16.62 21.34
C GLY A 376 -12.74 17.31 21.24
N VAL A 377 -13.66 17.04 22.17
CA VAL A 377 -15.00 17.63 22.16
C VAL A 377 -14.93 19.14 22.36
N GLU A 378 -14.19 19.61 23.36
CA GLU A 378 -14.11 21.03 23.68
C GLU A 378 -13.44 21.82 22.54
N GLY A 379 -12.43 21.23 21.89
CA GLY A 379 -11.84 21.82 20.69
C GLY A 379 -12.82 21.98 19.52
N LYS A 380 -13.70 21.01 19.31
CA LYS A 380 -14.78 21.10 18.29
C LYS A 380 -15.81 22.17 18.65
N ILE A 381 -16.18 22.30 19.93
CA ILE A 381 -17.06 23.38 20.42
C ILE A 381 -16.41 24.75 20.16
N LEU A 382 -15.12 24.89 20.43
CA LEU A 382 -14.37 26.13 20.15
C LEU A 382 -14.34 26.46 18.64
N ALA A 383 -14.21 25.46 17.77
CA ALA A 383 -14.29 25.67 16.33
C ALA A 383 -15.69 26.11 15.87
N ALA A 384 -16.75 25.49 16.39
CA ALA A 384 -18.14 25.88 16.11
C ALA A 384 -18.43 27.32 16.58
N LYS A 385 -17.92 27.70 17.76
CA LYS A 385 -17.99 29.07 18.30
C LYS A 385 -17.28 30.07 17.40
N HIS A 386 -16.03 29.75 17.03
CA HIS A 386 -15.23 30.61 16.16
C HIS A 386 -15.96 30.88 14.83
N ALA A 387 -16.51 29.82 14.22
CA ALA A 387 -17.27 29.94 12.99
C ALA A 387 -18.47 30.89 13.15
N ARG A 388 -19.30 30.67 14.18
CA ARG A 388 -20.49 31.47 14.49
C ARG A 388 -20.16 32.96 14.69
N GLU A 389 -19.16 33.26 15.52
CA GLU A 389 -18.81 34.64 15.89
C GLU A 389 -18.13 35.42 14.77
N ASN A 390 -17.37 34.72 13.91
CA ASN A 390 -16.59 35.35 12.84
C ASN A 390 -17.25 35.22 11.45
N LYS A 391 -18.49 34.71 11.40
CA LYS A 391 -19.26 34.51 10.18
C LYS A 391 -18.56 33.60 9.14
N VAL A 392 -17.75 32.65 9.61
CA VAL A 392 -17.05 31.68 8.73
C VAL A 392 -18.00 30.52 8.41
N PRO A 393 -18.21 30.17 7.13
CA PRO A 393 -19.05 29.04 6.73
C PRO A 393 -18.78 27.77 7.54
N TYR A 394 -19.84 27.16 8.09
CA TYR A 394 -19.75 26.01 8.98
C TYR A 394 -20.65 24.87 8.52
N LEU A 395 -20.10 23.65 8.52
CA LEU A 395 -20.85 22.40 8.37
C LEU A 395 -20.54 21.44 9.53
N GLY A 396 -21.54 21.17 10.37
CA GLY A 396 -21.47 20.14 11.41
C GLY A 396 -22.15 18.85 10.96
N ILE A 397 -21.47 17.70 11.08
CA ILE A 397 -22.02 16.38 10.69
C ILE A 397 -22.14 15.50 11.91
N CYS A 398 -23.33 14.93 12.14
CA CYS A 398 -23.62 14.05 13.27
C CYS A 398 -23.21 14.72 14.60
N LEU A 399 -22.15 14.24 15.27
CA LEU A 399 -21.60 14.90 16.46
C LEU A 399 -21.28 16.40 16.24
N GLY A 400 -20.85 16.81 15.04
CA GLY A 400 -20.63 18.23 14.74
C GLY A 400 -21.88 19.08 14.89
N MET A 401 -23.04 18.58 14.45
CA MET A 401 -24.33 19.25 14.63
C MET A 401 -24.71 19.35 16.11
N GLN A 402 -24.53 18.26 16.86
CA GLN A 402 -24.78 18.22 18.30
C GLN A 402 -23.92 19.24 19.06
N LEU A 403 -22.63 19.32 18.75
CA LEU A 403 -21.71 20.25 19.41
C LEU A 403 -21.98 21.71 19.05
N ALA A 404 -22.52 21.98 17.85
CA ALA A 404 -22.99 23.32 17.50
C ALA A 404 -24.19 23.75 18.37
N VAL A 405 -25.12 22.82 18.67
CA VAL A 405 -26.25 23.09 19.59
C VAL A 405 -25.76 23.32 21.02
N VAL A 406 -24.80 22.51 21.50
CA VAL A 406 -24.18 22.69 22.82
C VAL A 406 -23.45 24.03 22.91
N GLU A 407 -22.67 24.40 21.89
CA GLU A 407 -21.99 25.69 21.81
C GLU A 407 -22.98 26.87 21.91
N TYR A 408 -24.08 26.78 21.16
CA TYR A 408 -25.12 27.81 21.15
C TYR A 408 -25.80 27.95 22.52
N ALA A 409 -26.09 26.83 23.18
CA ALA A 409 -26.65 26.83 24.53
C ALA A 409 -25.72 27.51 25.54
N ARG A 410 -24.42 27.19 25.50
CA ARG A 410 -23.42 27.77 26.40
C ARG A 410 -23.26 29.27 26.20
N ASN A 411 -23.14 29.71 24.96
CA ASN A 411 -22.70 31.09 24.66
C ASN A 411 -23.86 32.06 24.37
N VAL A 412 -24.97 31.60 23.81
CA VAL A 412 -26.11 32.46 23.44
C VAL A 412 -27.25 32.37 24.44
N LEU A 413 -27.57 31.16 24.93
CA LEU A 413 -28.61 30.98 25.96
C LEU A 413 -28.12 31.20 27.39
N GLY A 414 -26.81 31.37 27.58
CA GLY A 414 -26.18 31.59 28.88
C GLY A 414 -26.24 30.37 29.81
N LEU A 415 -26.20 29.15 29.25
CA LEU A 415 -26.24 27.89 30.00
C LEU A 415 -24.82 27.26 30.04
N PRO A 416 -23.92 27.70 30.93
CA PRO A 416 -22.52 27.29 30.89
C PRO A 416 -22.30 25.78 31.13
N ASP A 417 -23.21 25.12 31.84
CA ASP A 417 -23.16 23.68 32.12
C ASP A 417 -23.84 22.82 31.03
N ALA A 418 -24.42 23.45 30.00
CA ALA A 418 -25.10 22.75 28.91
C ALA A 418 -24.15 21.76 28.22
N ASN A 419 -24.60 20.52 28.06
CA ASN A 419 -23.81 19.47 27.41
C ASN A 419 -24.69 18.38 26.78
N SER A 420 -24.06 17.43 26.10
CA SER A 420 -24.66 16.15 25.73
C SER A 420 -24.65 15.20 26.93
N ALA A 421 -25.76 14.49 27.15
CA ALA A 421 -25.84 13.42 28.15
C ALA A 421 -24.90 12.25 27.84
N GLU A 422 -24.40 12.12 26.60
CA GLU A 422 -23.33 11.16 26.26
C GLU A 422 -21.99 11.54 26.92
N LEU A 423 -21.69 12.83 26.92
CA LEU A 423 -20.35 13.36 27.22
C LEU A 423 -20.25 13.77 28.69
N ASP A 424 -21.33 14.34 29.22
CA ASP A 424 -21.49 14.67 30.63
C ASP A 424 -22.89 14.25 31.11
N PRO A 425 -23.03 13.05 31.69
CA PRO A 425 -24.31 12.57 32.22
C PRO A 425 -24.87 13.39 33.39
N ASN A 426 -24.05 14.24 34.04
CA ASN A 426 -24.44 15.01 35.22
C ASN A 426 -24.87 16.45 34.90
N THR A 427 -24.86 16.85 33.62
CA THR A 427 -25.31 18.18 33.20
C THR A 427 -26.76 18.43 33.64
N LYS A 428 -27.04 19.62 34.19
CA LYS A 428 -28.42 20.02 34.53
C LYS A 428 -29.18 20.55 33.32
N ASN A 429 -28.46 20.83 32.23
CA ASN A 429 -29.00 21.36 30.97
C ASN A 429 -28.63 20.42 29.79
N PRO A 430 -29.17 19.19 29.75
CA PRO A 430 -28.86 18.23 28.69
C PRO A 430 -29.48 18.67 27.36
N CYS A 431 -28.66 19.27 26.50
CA CYS A 431 -29.07 19.75 25.18
C CYS A 431 -29.22 18.62 24.17
N VAL A 432 -28.52 17.52 24.42
CA VAL A 432 -28.54 16.32 23.59
C VAL A 432 -28.76 15.13 24.54
N ILE A 433 -29.74 14.30 24.23
CA ILE A 433 -30.22 13.21 25.08
C ILE A 433 -30.19 11.88 24.34
N PHE A 434 -30.10 10.79 25.09
CA PHE A 434 -30.21 9.44 24.54
C PHE A 434 -31.67 9.19 24.14
N MET A 435 -31.92 9.05 22.83
CA MET A 435 -33.26 8.81 22.30
C MET A 435 -33.20 7.72 21.20
N PRO A 436 -32.92 6.46 21.59
CA PRO A 436 -32.73 5.36 20.66
C PRO A 436 -33.99 5.05 19.85
N GLU A 437 -33.84 4.32 18.75
CA GLU A 437 -34.99 3.74 18.08
C GLU A 437 -35.48 2.51 18.86
N GLY A 438 -36.79 2.43 19.10
CA GLY A 438 -37.41 1.20 19.59
C GLY A 438 -37.46 0.18 18.47
N SER A 439 -36.93 -1.02 18.70
CA SER A 439 -37.06 -2.13 17.76
C SER A 439 -38.06 -3.16 18.28
N LYS A 440 -38.97 -3.63 17.40
CA LYS A 440 -39.85 -4.76 17.71
C LYS A 440 -39.13 -6.11 17.66
N THR A 441 -37.95 -6.16 17.03
CA THR A 441 -37.17 -7.39 16.80
C THR A 441 -35.91 -7.48 17.65
N HIS A 442 -35.40 -6.36 18.17
CA HIS A 442 -34.22 -6.30 19.02
C HIS A 442 -34.58 -5.66 20.36
N MET A 443 -34.40 -6.41 21.46
CA MET A 443 -34.60 -5.88 22.81
C MET A 443 -33.49 -4.88 23.16
N GLY A 444 -33.85 -3.71 23.68
CA GLY A 444 -32.92 -2.63 24.06
C GLY A 444 -33.02 -1.38 23.17
N GLY A 445 -32.26 -0.34 23.50
CA GLY A 445 -32.20 0.90 22.72
C GLY A 445 -31.34 0.74 21.47
N THR A 446 -31.96 0.58 20.30
CA THR A 446 -31.22 0.40 19.04
C THR A 446 -30.69 1.72 18.47
N MET A 447 -29.57 1.65 17.76
CA MET A 447 -28.97 2.81 17.08
C MET A 447 -29.86 3.24 15.91
N ARG A 448 -30.02 4.56 15.69
CA ARG A 448 -30.64 5.10 14.47
C ARG A 448 -29.66 4.94 13.32
N LEU A 449 -29.97 4.00 12.42
CA LEU A 449 -29.02 3.48 11.43
C LEU A 449 -29.65 3.29 10.04
N GLY A 450 -28.90 3.66 9.00
CA GLY A 450 -29.33 3.53 7.60
C GLY A 450 -30.15 4.71 7.10
N SER A 451 -30.84 4.53 5.98
CA SER A 451 -31.62 5.60 5.37
C SER A 451 -32.85 5.93 6.21
N ARG A 452 -33.04 7.21 6.55
CA ARG A 452 -34.27 7.73 7.16
C ARG A 452 -34.70 8.98 6.43
N ARG A 453 -36.00 9.26 6.52
CA ARG A 453 -36.60 10.43 5.91
C ARG A 453 -36.54 11.63 6.83
N THR A 454 -36.13 12.76 6.26
CA THR A 454 -36.09 14.07 6.90
C THR A 454 -36.99 15.03 6.13
N TYR A 455 -38.00 15.56 6.80
CA TYR A 455 -38.98 16.50 6.25
C TYR A 455 -38.56 17.94 6.50
N PHE A 456 -38.55 18.75 5.45
CA PHE A 456 -38.28 20.18 5.55
C PHE A 456 -39.51 20.93 6.04
N GLN A 457 -39.34 21.73 7.08
CA GLN A 457 -40.40 22.52 7.71
C GLN A 457 -40.61 23.87 7.01
N SER A 458 -39.60 24.39 6.32
CA SER A 458 -39.66 25.65 5.58
C SER A 458 -38.87 25.58 4.29
N LYS A 459 -39.40 26.20 3.24
CA LYS A 459 -38.71 26.38 1.95
C LYS A 459 -37.65 27.50 1.99
N ASP A 460 -37.69 28.35 3.02
CA ASP A 460 -36.72 29.44 3.15
C ASP A 460 -35.34 28.96 3.64
N SER A 461 -35.30 27.76 4.23
CA SER A 461 -34.08 27.07 4.67
C SER A 461 -33.07 26.93 3.54
N LYS A 462 -31.79 27.15 3.89
CA LYS A 462 -30.69 26.98 2.94
C LYS A 462 -30.54 25.51 2.55
N ALA A 463 -30.66 24.59 3.50
CA ALA A 463 -30.66 23.16 3.23
C ALA A 463 -31.81 22.78 2.28
N ALA A 464 -33.05 23.23 2.54
CA ALA A 464 -34.18 22.94 1.67
C ALA A 464 -33.91 23.39 0.21
N LYS A 465 -33.40 24.61 0.04
CA LYS A 465 -33.01 25.16 -1.28
C LYS A 465 -31.90 24.36 -1.95
N LEU A 466 -30.85 23.97 -1.20
CA LEU A 466 -29.75 23.14 -1.71
C LEU A 466 -30.24 21.76 -2.20
N TYR A 467 -31.21 21.18 -1.50
CA TYR A 467 -31.87 19.94 -1.90
C TYR A 467 -32.96 20.12 -2.97
N GLY A 468 -33.08 21.32 -3.56
CA GLY A 468 -33.99 21.63 -4.67
C GLY A 468 -35.45 21.85 -4.24
N ASN A 469 -35.68 22.34 -3.02
CA ASN A 469 -37.01 22.59 -2.43
C ASN A 469 -37.93 21.36 -2.39
N LYS A 470 -37.35 20.16 -2.27
CA LYS A 470 -38.11 18.93 -2.00
C LYS A 470 -38.79 19.03 -0.63
N SER A 471 -39.93 18.36 -0.46
CA SER A 471 -40.62 18.29 0.83
C SER A 471 -39.86 17.44 1.86
N PHE A 472 -39.12 16.44 1.38
CA PHE A 472 -38.29 15.58 2.20
C PHE A 472 -37.07 15.09 1.44
N VAL A 473 -36.09 14.59 2.18
CA VAL A 473 -34.91 13.88 1.69
C VAL A 473 -34.70 12.62 2.50
N ASP A 474 -34.14 11.60 1.85
CA ASP A 474 -33.73 10.38 2.53
C ASP A 474 -32.20 10.38 2.63
N GLU A 475 -31.66 10.35 3.85
CA GLU A 475 -30.22 10.39 4.13
C GLU A 475 -29.82 9.32 5.15
N ARG A 476 -28.53 8.99 5.22
CA ARG A 476 -28.04 7.88 6.06
C ARG A 476 -27.65 8.37 7.45
N HIS A 477 -28.12 7.67 8.47
CA HIS A 477 -27.80 7.94 9.87
C HIS A 477 -26.92 6.85 10.47
N ARG A 478 -26.15 7.23 11.48
CA ARG A 478 -25.38 6.36 12.36
C ARG A 478 -25.11 7.05 13.69
N HIS A 479 -26.13 7.11 14.55
CA HIS A 479 -26.03 7.79 15.84
C HIS A 479 -27.09 7.28 16.84
N ARG A 480 -26.97 7.69 18.10
CA ARG A 480 -27.83 7.26 19.21
C ARG A 480 -28.47 8.40 20.01
N TYR A 481 -27.96 9.61 19.82
CA TYR A 481 -28.28 10.77 20.64
C TYR A 481 -28.90 11.86 19.77
N GLU A 482 -29.88 12.55 20.32
CA GLU A 482 -30.72 13.52 19.61
C GLU A 482 -30.78 14.82 20.38
N VAL A 483 -31.04 15.94 19.70
CA VAL A 483 -31.33 17.21 20.37
C VAL A 483 -32.54 17.04 21.28
N ASN A 484 -32.44 17.52 22.52
CA ASN A 484 -33.51 17.43 23.52
C ASN A 484 -34.75 18.23 23.06
N PRO A 485 -35.87 17.56 22.73
CA PRO A 485 -37.06 18.24 22.22
C PRO A 485 -37.61 19.29 23.20
N ALA A 486 -37.42 19.10 24.50
CA ALA A 486 -37.87 20.05 25.52
C ALA A 486 -37.12 21.40 25.47
N MET A 487 -35.91 21.44 24.91
CA MET A 487 -35.10 22.66 24.79
C MET A 487 -35.29 23.37 23.45
N VAL A 488 -35.89 22.71 22.45
CA VAL A 488 -36.07 23.24 21.08
C VAL A 488 -36.79 24.59 21.05
N PRO A 489 -37.91 24.81 21.78
CA PRO A 489 -38.58 26.12 21.78
C PRO A 489 -37.67 27.27 22.26
N ARG A 490 -36.75 26.99 23.20
CA ARG A 490 -35.79 27.98 23.71
C ARG A 490 -34.71 28.31 22.69
N PHE A 491 -34.25 27.31 21.94
CA PHE A 491 -33.33 27.52 20.81
C PHE A 491 -33.97 28.34 19.69
N GLU A 492 -35.20 27.99 19.28
CA GLU A 492 -35.92 28.71 18.21
C GLU A 492 -36.20 30.16 18.60
N SER A 493 -36.63 30.40 19.85
CA SER A 493 -36.88 31.77 20.37
C SER A 493 -35.61 32.63 20.45
N SER A 494 -34.43 32.02 20.48
CA SER A 494 -33.14 32.73 20.52
C SER A 494 -32.47 32.81 19.14
N GLY A 495 -33.12 32.32 18.08
CA GLY A 495 -32.67 32.47 16.69
C GLY A 495 -32.02 31.25 16.05
N LEU A 496 -31.84 30.14 16.77
CA LEU A 496 -31.35 28.88 16.20
C LEU A 496 -32.54 28.04 15.72
N THR A 497 -32.58 27.70 14.43
CA THR A 497 -33.75 27.06 13.80
C THR A 497 -33.49 25.60 13.46
N PHE A 498 -34.55 24.78 13.45
CA PHE A 498 -34.48 23.36 13.06
C PHE A 498 -35.35 23.09 11.82
N PRO A 499 -34.87 23.40 10.61
CA PRO A 499 -35.67 23.31 9.40
C PRO A 499 -35.89 21.88 8.89
N GLY A 500 -35.14 20.89 9.40
CA GLY A 500 -35.31 19.48 9.05
C GLY A 500 -35.69 18.67 10.28
N LYS A 501 -36.80 17.93 10.21
CA LYS A 501 -37.27 17.06 11.30
C LYS A 501 -37.57 15.66 10.77
N ASP A 502 -37.54 14.66 11.65
CA ASP A 502 -37.96 13.31 11.29
C ASP A 502 -39.48 13.22 11.07
N GLU A 503 -39.97 12.02 10.75
CA GLU A 503 -41.39 11.80 10.47
C GLU A 503 -42.30 12.07 11.66
N THR A 504 -41.78 11.92 12.90
CA THR A 504 -42.52 12.20 14.13
C THR A 504 -42.54 13.67 14.50
N GLY A 505 -41.65 14.48 13.89
CA GLY A 505 -41.41 15.87 14.25
C GLY A 505 -40.68 16.05 15.59
N GLN A 506 -40.30 14.97 16.27
CA GLN A 506 -39.64 15.02 17.58
C GLN A 506 -38.12 15.11 17.45
N ARG A 507 -37.52 14.53 16.40
CA ARG A 507 -36.07 14.58 16.18
C ARG A 507 -35.73 15.72 15.25
N MET A 508 -34.76 16.51 15.66
CA MET A 508 -34.23 17.62 14.87
C MET A 508 -33.05 17.10 14.05
N GLU A 509 -33.22 17.04 12.73
CA GLU A 509 -32.25 16.41 11.82
C GLU A 509 -31.32 17.43 11.17
N ILE A 510 -31.77 18.69 11.05
CA ILE A 510 -30.99 19.80 10.49
C ILE A 510 -31.13 21.01 11.42
N VAL A 511 -30.02 21.68 11.70
CA VAL A 511 -29.96 22.96 12.38
C VAL A 511 -29.41 24.03 11.46
N GLU A 512 -29.99 25.22 11.50
CA GLU A 512 -29.53 26.40 10.76
C GLU A 512 -29.53 27.64 11.65
N LEU A 513 -28.53 28.52 11.44
CA LEU A 513 -28.52 29.88 11.98
C LEU A 513 -28.84 30.88 10.85
N PRO A 514 -30.07 31.42 10.77
CA PRO A 514 -30.50 32.23 9.62
C PRO A 514 -29.64 33.47 9.36
N ASN A 515 -29.20 34.16 10.43
CA ASN A 515 -28.41 35.40 10.37
C ASN A 515 -26.92 35.21 10.02
N HIS A 516 -26.49 33.97 9.73
CA HIS A 516 -25.12 33.63 9.39
C HIS A 516 -25.00 33.26 7.90
N PRO A 517 -23.91 33.61 7.17
CA PRO A 517 -23.77 33.31 5.74
C PRO A 517 -24.05 31.84 5.39
N PHE A 518 -23.41 30.91 6.10
CA PHE A 518 -23.71 29.49 6.04
C PHE A 518 -23.33 28.82 7.36
N TYR A 519 -24.31 28.44 8.18
CA TYR A 519 -24.08 27.70 9.42
C TYR A 519 -25.12 26.61 9.49
N VAL A 520 -24.74 25.42 9.03
CA VAL A 520 -25.65 24.28 8.89
C VAL A 520 -25.06 23.11 9.66
N GLY A 521 -25.88 22.44 10.45
CA GLY A 521 -25.56 21.15 11.02
C GLY A 521 -26.57 20.11 10.55
N ALA A 522 -26.11 18.91 10.21
CA ALA A 522 -26.96 17.78 9.88
C ALA A 522 -26.64 16.60 10.79
N GLN A 523 -27.68 15.93 11.28
CA GLN A 523 -27.54 14.75 12.13
C GLN A 523 -27.22 13.49 11.28
N PHE A 524 -27.70 13.43 10.04
CA PHE A 524 -27.27 12.42 9.05
C PHE A 524 -25.85 12.66 8.55
N HIS A 525 -25.34 11.69 7.79
CA HIS A 525 -24.06 11.70 7.11
C HIS A 525 -24.21 11.99 5.60
N PRO A 526 -24.25 13.27 5.19
CA PRO A 526 -24.43 13.67 3.79
C PRO A 526 -23.30 13.20 2.85
N GLU A 527 -22.15 12.81 3.39
CA GLU A 527 -20.97 12.38 2.65
C GLU A 527 -21.12 11.03 1.95
N TYR A 528 -21.96 10.15 2.48
CA TYR A 528 -22.14 8.79 1.94
C TYR A 528 -22.87 8.82 0.59
N LYS A 529 -23.81 9.76 0.39
CA LYS A 529 -24.58 9.90 -0.86
C LYS A 529 -23.93 10.83 -1.90
N SER A 530 -22.76 11.40 -1.61
CA SER A 530 -22.02 12.20 -2.60
C SER A 530 -21.49 11.33 -3.74
N ARG A 531 -21.67 11.75 -5.00
CA ARG A 531 -21.17 11.06 -6.21
C ARG A 531 -20.34 12.02 -7.08
N PRO A 532 -19.39 11.53 -7.88
CA PRO A 532 -18.78 12.34 -8.94
C PRO A 532 -19.87 12.85 -9.90
N GLY A 533 -19.86 14.14 -10.22
CA GLY A 533 -20.91 14.79 -11.03
C GLY A 533 -22.24 15.06 -10.32
N LYS A 534 -22.51 14.45 -9.15
CA LYS A 534 -23.68 14.72 -8.30
C LYS A 534 -23.22 14.91 -6.84
N PRO A 535 -22.58 16.05 -6.52
CA PRO A 535 -22.04 16.29 -5.18
C PRO A 535 -23.16 16.36 -4.14
N SER A 536 -22.83 16.00 -2.89
CA SER A 536 -23.76 16.14 -1.78
C SER A 536 -24.18 17.61 -1.59
N PRO A 537 -25.49 17.92 -1.49
CA PRO A 537 -25.97 19.30 -1.46
C PRO A 537 -25.40 20.15 -0.32
N LEU A 538 -25.24 19.60 0.89
CA LEU A 538 -24.68 20.35 2.03
C LEU A 538 -23.20 20.68 1.84
N PHE A 539 -22.44 19.77 1.22
CA PHE A 539 -21.04 20.03 0.87
C PHE A 539 -20.92 21.07 -0.26
N LEU A 540 -21.83 21.02 -1.24
CA LEU A 540 -21.90 22.04 -2.30
C LEU A 540 -22.22 23.42 -1.71
N GLY A 541 -23.14 23.47 -0.74
CA GLY A 541 -23.45 24.68 0.02
C GLY A 541 -22.24 25.24 0.78
N LEU A 542 -21.50 24.38 1.49
CA LEU A 542 -20.28 24.78 2.22
C LEU A 542 -19.23 25.38 1.28
N ILE A 543 -18.90 24.68 0.18
CA ILE A 543 -17.92 25.17 -0.80
C ILE A 543 -18.40 26.45 -1.49
N GLY A 544 -19.69 26.52 -1.84
CA GLY A 544 -20.30 27.72 -2.41
C GLY A 544 -20.17 28.90 -1.47
N ALA A 545 -20.48 28.72 -0.19
CA ALA A 545 -20.33 29.77 0.84
C ALA A 545 -18.87 30.18 1.07
N ALA A 546 -17.96 29.20 1.19
CA ALA A 546 -16.52 29.45 1.33
C ALA A 546 -15.93 30.19 0.12
N SER A 547 -16.55 30.05 -1.05
CA SER A 547 -16.11 30.72 -2.28
C SER A 547 -16.83 32.05 -2.57
N GLY A 548 -17.77 32.48 -1.72
CA GLY A 548 -18.61 33.66 -1.98
C GLY A 548 -19.64 33.47 -3.11
N GLU A 549 -19.96 32.23 -3.47
CA GLU A 549 -20.82 31.85 -4.61
C GLU A 549 -22.13 31.16 -4.15
N LEU A 550 -22.48 31.24 -2.85
CA LEU A 550 -23.62 30.53 -2.29
C LEU A 550 -24.94 30.87 -2.99
N ASP A 551 -25.20 32.15 -3.27
CA ASP A 551 -26.46 32.56 -3.91
C ASP A 551 -26.63 31.94 -5.30
N ASN A 552 -25.53 31.82 -6.06
CA ASN A 552 -25.52 31.14 -7.36
C ASN A 552 -25.85 29.65 -7.21
N VAL A 553 -25.30 29.00 -6.16
CA VAL A 553 -25.59 27.59 -5.85
C VAL A 553 -27.06 27.41 -5.50
N LEU A 554 -27.61 28.27 -4.62
CA LEU A 554 -29.01 28.19 -4.20
C LEU A 554 -29.97 28.40 -5.38
N GLN A 555 -29.66 29.32 -6.31
CA GLN A 555 -30.46 29.54 -7.51
C GLN A 555 -30.41 28.34 -8.48
N GLN A 556 -29.22 27.77 -8.72
CA GLN A 556 -29.06 26.61 -9.61
C GLN A 556 -29.80 25.38 -9.08
N SER A 557 -29.69 25.08 -7.78
CA SER A 557 -30.38 23.95 -7.16
C SER A 557 -31.92 24.07 -7.25
N CYS A 558 -32.45 25.30 -7.25
CA CYS A 558 -33.88 25.55 -7.45
C CYS A 558 -34.33 25.41 -8.92
N GLN A 559 -33.43 25.56 -9.89
CA GLN A 559 -33.74 25.47 -11.33
C GLN A 559 -33.62 24.04 -11.88
N GLU A 560 -32.69 23.24 -11.34
CA GLU A 560 -32.54 21.82 -11.73
C GLU A 560 -33.77 20.97 -11.38
N SER A 561 -34.60 21.39 -10.41
CA SER A 561 -35.88 20.73 -10.11
C SER A 561 -36.98 21.03 -11.14
N ILE A 562 -36.81 22.05 -11.97
CA ILE A 562 -37.78 22.48 -13.00
C ILE A 562 -37.45 21.87 -14.37
N VAL A 563 -36.17 21.55 -14.65
CA VAL A 563 -35.72 21.09 -15.97
C VAL A 563 -35.27 19.62 -15.91
N SER A 564 -36.22 18.70 -16.08
CA SER A 564 -35.89 17.32 -16.44
C SER A 564 -35.87 17.15 -17.97
N ARG A 565 -34.65 16.94 -18.49
CA ARG A 565 -34.20 16.62 -19.87
C ARG A 565 -33.53 17.78 -20.63
N PRO A 566 -32.24 17.66 -20.96
CA PRO A 566 -31.67 18.27 -22.15
C PRO A 566 -31.56 17.23 -23.27
N GLN A 567 -32.14 17.55 -24.44
CA GLN A 567 -31.72 16.94 -25.69
C GLN A 567 -30.32 17.47 -26.09
N PRO A 568 -29.47 16.65 -26.74
CA PRO A 568 -28.13 17.07 -27.10
C PRO A 568 -28.17 17.79 -28.45
N ASN A 569 -28.02 19.11 -28.46
CA ASN A 569 -27.56 19.81 -29.66
C ASN A 569 -26.93 21.15 -29.29
N GLY A 570 -25.60 21.16 -29.19
CA GLY A 570 -24.78 22.35 -29.06
C GLY A 570 -23.37 22.06 -29.59
N LYS A 571 -23.13 22.40 -30.86
CA LYS A 571 -21.81 22.32 -31.52
C LYS A 571 -20.81 23.16 -30.73
N LEU A 572 -19.73 22.54 -30.25
CA LEU A 572 -18.55 23.22 -29.71
C LEU A 572 -17.57 23.53 -30.85
N GLU A 573 -17.33 24.81 -31.09
CA GLU A 573 -16.27 25.30 -31.98
C GLU A 573 -14.88 25.03 -31.38
N ARG A 574 -13.97 24.51 -32.21
CA ARG A 574 -12.56 24.24 -31.85
C ARG A 574 -11.70 25.47 -32.13
N VAL A 575 -11.09 26.03 -31.10
CA VAL A 575 -9.97 26.98 -31.23
C VAL A 575 -8.66 26.21 -31.10
N TYR A 576 -7.87 26.19 -32.17
CA TYR A 576 -6.52 25.62 -32.20
C TYR A 576 -5.50 26.63 -31.65
N TRP A 577 -4.55 26.17 -30.83
CA TRP A 577 -3.30 26.88 -30.57
C TRP A 577 -2.12 26.02 -31.02
N LYS A 578 -1.33 26.55 -31.97
CA LYS A 578 -0.10 25.96 -32.52
C LYS A 578 1.12 26.58 -31.84
N GLY A 579 1.96 25.71 -31.26
CA GLY A 579 3.43 25.75 -31.38
C GLY A 579 4.25 26.54 -30.35
N ALA A 580 5.12 25.84 -29.61
CA ALA A 580 6.57 26.10 -29.52
C ALA A 580 7.28 25.01 -28.66
N LYS A 581 8.60 24.89 -28.86
CA LYS A 581 9.48 23.71 -28.68
C LYS A 581 10.06 23.51 -27.26
N LYS A 582 10.55 22.27 -27.02
CA LYS A 582 11.34 21.76 -25.87
C LYS A 582 12.52 22.67 -25.45
N PRO A 583 12.99 22.54 -24.19
CA PRO A 583 14.22 21.78 -23.94
C PRO A 583 14.18 20.86 -22.71
N THR A 584 15.33 20.20 -22.52
CA THR A 584 15.65 18.90 -21.89
C THR A 584 16.00 18.89 -20.39
N ARG A 585 15.83 17.68 -19.81
CA ARG A 585 16.50 17.04 -18.63
C ARG A 585 16.31 17.64 -17.23
N ARG A 586 15.77 16.83 -16.32
CA ARG A 586 16.17 16.73 -14.89
C ARG A 586 15.81 15.34 -14.33
N PHE A 587 16.77 14.74 -13.63
CA PHE A 587 16.65 13.49 -12.86
C PHE A 587 15.98 13.74 -11.51
N SER A 588 15.22 12.78 -11.00
CA SER A 588 14.81 12.71 -9.59
C SER A 588 14.59 11.24 -9.20
N VAL A 589 15.28 10.82 -8.14
CA VAL A 589 15.32 9.50 -7.52
C VAL A 589 14.57 9.59 -6.19
N TYR A 590 13.70 8.62 -5.83
CA TYR A 590 13.16 8.50 -4.46
C TYR A 590 12.98 7.03 -4.03
N LEU A 591 13.93 6.47 -3.30
CA LEU A 591 13.78 5.16 -2.63
C LEU A 591 12.81 5.25 -1.44
N SER A 592 11.97 4.23 -1.29
CA SER A 592 11.40 3.82 0.00
C SER A 592 11.50 2.29 0.06
N LEU A 593 12.30 1.77 0.99
CA LEU A 593 12.41 0.34 1.29
C LEU A 593 12.20 0.19 2.81
N LYS A 594 11.22 -0.66 3.17
CA LYS A 594 11.03 -1.17 4.52
C LYS A 594 12.33 -1.82 4.99
N MET A 595 12.84 -1.38 6.13
CA MET A 595 14.02 -1.98 6.74
C MET A 595 13.57 -3.04 7.76
N SER A 596 14.05 -4.26 7.59
CA SER A 596 13.94 -5.35 8.56
C SER A 596 14.79 -5.02 9.79
N SER A 597 14.27 -5.35 10.98
CA SER A 597 14.91 -5.31 12.31
C SER A 597 15.89 -4.15 12.59
N THR A 598 15.36 -3.09 13.20
CA THR A 598 16.18 -2.01 13.77
C THR A 598 16.76 -2.45 15.12
N VAL A 599 18.08 -2.35 15.29
CA VAL A 599 18.76 -2.66 16.55
C VAL A 599 19.54 -1.44 17.02
N TRP A 600 19.40 -1.11 18.30
CA TRP A 600 20.02 0.05 18.94
C TRP A 600 21.39 -0.33 19.48
N TRP A 601 22.39 0.54 19.27
CA TRP A 601 23.73 0.34 19.81
C TRP A 601 24.20 1.57 20.61
N GLU A 602 24.66 1.32 21.84
CA GLU A 602 25.30 2.32 22.71
C GLU A 602 26.82 2.21 22.58
N GLY A 603 27.42 3.26 22.00
CA GLY A 603 28.86 3.49 22.00
C GLY A 603 29.15 4.89 22.51
N VAL A 604 30.28 5.03 23.19
CA VAL A 604 30.74 6.23 23.90
C VAL A 604 30.46 7.50 23.07
N GLU A 605 29.52 8.29 23.59
CA GLU A 605 29.03 9.62 23.19
C GLU A 605 27.88 9.81 22.17
N LYS A 606 27.41 8.83 21.37
CA LYS A 606 26.18 9.02 20.54
C LYS A 606 25.44 7.73 20.20
N THR A 607 24.13 7.70 20.45
CA THR A 607 23.21 6.62 20.00
C THR A 607 23.06 6.65 18.48
N ARG A 608 23.30 5.51 17.81
CA ARG A 608 23.25 5.36 16.35
C ARG A 608 22.30 4.24 15.94
N VAL A 609 21.71 4.39 14.75
CA VAL A 609 20.79 3.40 14.16
C VAL A 609 21.58 2.47 13.24
N LEU A 610 21.62 1.19 13.60
CA LEU A 610 22.20 0.12 12.78
C LEU A 610 21.09 -0.79 12.27
N ILE A 611 21.19 -1.15 10.99
CA ILE A 611 20.24 -2.06 10.35
C ILE A 611 21.00 -3.31 9.92
N SER A 612 20.56 -4.45 10.45
CA SER A 612 21.23 -5.73 10.30
C SER A 612 20.19 -6.79 9.91
N PRO A 613 20.54 -7.80 9.08
CA PRO A 613 19.65 -8.93 8.83
C PRO A 613 19.32 -9.71 10.10
N ASP A 614 18.11 -10.27 10.17
CA ASP A 614 17.54 -10.96 11.36
C ASP A 614 18.46 -12.02 12.00
N SER A 615 19.33 -12.65 11.21
CA SER A 615 20.31 -13.65 11.67
C SER A 615 21.50 -13.07 12.45
N GLY A 616 21.77 -11.77 12.37
CA GLY A 616 22.91 -11.10 13.02
C GLY A 616 22.62 -10.55 14.42
N CYS A 617 21.35 -10.58 14.86
CA CYS A 617 20.89 -9.96 16.10
C CYS A 617 20.25 -10.96 17.08
N GLY A 618 20.44 -12.25 16.84
CA GLY A 618 19.88 -13.32 17.67
C GLY A 618 20.56 -13.43 19.03
N GLY A 619 20.08 -12.68 20.03
CA GLY A 619 20.35 -12.94 21.45
C GLY A 619 20.55 -11.69 22.31
N ASN A 620 20.29 -11.82 23.62
CA ASN A 620 20.46 -10.78 24.65
C ASN A 620 21.93 -10.35 24.92
N LYS A 621 22.87 -10.59 24.00
CA LYS A 621 24.27 -10.17 24.13
C LYS A 621 24.64 -9.21 22.99
N PRO A 622 25.19 -8.02 23.30
CA PRO A 622 25.65 -7.08 22.29
C PRO A 622 26.83 -7.68 21.51
N GLY A 623 26.82 -7.55 20.18
CA GLY A 623 27.94 -7.94 19.32
C GLY A 623 29.16 -7.05 19.51
N GLU A 624 30.34 -7.55 19.18
CA GLU A 624 31.62 -6.85 19.36
C GLU A 624 32.00 -6.06 18.09
N LEU A 625 32.45 -4.82 18.25
CA LEU A 625 32.96 -4.02 17.12
C LEU A 625 34.46 -4.24 16.94
N LEU A 626 34.83 -4.74 15.76
CA LEU A 626 36.21 -4.98 15.39
C LEU A 626 36.60 -4.02 14.27
N THR A 627 37.73 -3.33 14.41
CA THR A 627 38.32 -2.59 13.29
C THR A 627 39.36 -3.47 12.63
N LEU A 628 39.02 -4.00 11.45
CA LEU A 628 39.88 -4.91 10.68
C LEU A 628 40.38 -4.20 9.42
N ARG A 629 41.50 -4.67 8.90
CA ARG A 629 42.10 -4.11 7.69
C ARG A 629 41.27 -4.53 6.48
N HIS A 630 40.74 -3.57 5.73
CA HIS A 630 39.94 -3.86 4.55
C HIS A 630 40.81 -4.47 3.43
N PRO A 631 40.43 -5.62 2.82
CA PRO A 631 41.25 -6.36 1.85
C PRO A 631 41.73 -5.54 0.65
N LYS A 632 40.96 -4.53 0.26
CA LYS A 632 41.17 -3.72 -0.94
C LYS A 632 41.80 -2.35 -0.68
N SER A 633 41.42 -1.69 0.41
CA SER A 633 41.83 -0.29 0.69
C SER A 633 42.92 -0.20 1.73
N GLU A 634 43.18 -1.29 2.47
CA GLU A 634 44.15 -1.39 3.56
C GLU A 634 43.89 -0.48 4.76
N ASN A 635 42.82 0.33 4.71
CA ASN A 635 42.36 1.18 5.79
C ASN A 635 41.54 0.36 6.80
N GLY A 636 41.54 0.80 8.06
CA GLY A 636 40.68 0.23 9.09
C GLY A 636 39.21 0.43 8.75
N THR A 637 38.47 -0.67 8.64
CA THR A 637 37.02 -0.68 8.42
C THR A 637 36.35 -1.37 9.61
N CYS A 638 35.19 -0.87 10.00
CA CYS A 638 34.47 -1.36 11.17
C CYS A 638 33.59 -2.56 10.80
N TYR A 639 33.69 -3.62 11.59
CA TYR A 639 32.90 -4.83 11.45
C TYR A 639 32.18 -5.12 12.77
N LEU A 640 30.97 -5.64 12.69
CA LEU A 640 30.25 -6.24 13.80
C LEU A 640 30.52 -7.75 13.78
N PHE A 641 31.04 -8.27 14.89
CA PHE A 641 31.18 -9.71 15.11
C PHE A 641 30.16 -10.17 16.15
N ASN A 642 29.28 -11.08 15.75
CA ASN A 642 28.26 -11.63 16.63
C ASN A 642 27.93 -13.08 16.25
N ASN A 643 27.82 -13.98 17.24
CA ASN A 643 27.45 -15.39 17.06
C ASN A 643 28.21 -16.13 15.93
N GLY A 644 29.50 -15.82 15.73
CA GLY A 644 30.32 -16.45 14.68
C GLY A 644 30.05 -15.93 13.27
N MET A 645 29.27 -14.85 13.10
CA MET A 645 29.12 -14.12 11.85
C MET A 645 29.87 -12.79 11.90
N LEU A 646 30.54 -12.45 10.80
CA LEU A 646 31.20 -11.17 10.60
C LEU A 646 30.38 -10.32 9.62
N GLN A 647 30.04 -9.10 10.02
CA GLN A 647 29.27 -8.17 9.20
C GLN A 647 30.04 -6.85 9.05
N GLU A 648 30.21 -6.39 7.81
CA GLU A 648 30.81 -5.08 7.56
C GLU A 648 29.80 -3.98 7.85
N ILE A 649 30.22 -2.94 8.59
CA ILE A 649 29.36 -1.79 8.87
C ILE A 649 29.64 -0.70 7.84
N GLN A 650 28.64 -0.45 7.00
CA GLN A 650 28.63 0.67 6.06
C GLN A 650 27.93 1.87 6.67
N TRP A 651 28.50 3.05 6.45
CA TRP A 651 27.96 4.30 6.97
C TRP A 651 27.47 5.20 5.83
N PHE A 652 26.19 5.57 5.91
CA PHE A 652 25.54 6.51 5.02
C PHE A 652 25.28 7.80 5.79
N LYS A 653 26.14 8.81 5.57
CA LYS A 653 26.03 10.10 6.23
C LYS A 653 24.91 10.94 5.62
N GLN A 654 24.01 11.45 6.45
CA GLN A 654 22.98 12.39 6.02
C GLN A 654 23.07 13.67 6.85
N SER A 655 23.33 14.80 6.18
CA SER A 655 23.63 16.06 6.86
C SER A 655 22.42 16.73 7.55
N TYR A 656 21.20 16.29 7.22
CA TYR A 656 19.93 16.90 7.68
C TYR A 656 18.83 15.84 7.83
N GLY A 657 19.08 14.80 8.62
CA GLY A 657 18.10 13.78 8.98
C GLY A 657 18.01 13.63 10.50
N SER A 658 16.92 13.07 10.99
CA SER A 658 16.77 12.73 12.40
C SER A 658 16.01 11.42 12.55
N TRP A 659 16.39 10.62 13.53
CA TRP A 659 15.74 9.35 13.84
C TRP A 659 14.92 9.48 15.12
N PHE A 660 13.72 8.91 15.11
CA PHE A 660 12.95 8.69 16.33
C PHE A 660 13.38 7.36 16.96
N LEU A 661 13.95 7.42 18.16
CA LEU A 661 14.48 6.29 18.92
C LEU A 661 13.64 6.16 20.21
N GLY A 662 12.56 5.38 20.15
CA GLY A 662 11.56 5.37 21.22
C GLY A 662 10.98 6.78 21.43
N ASP A 663 11.14 7.33 22.64
CA ASP A 663 10.64 8.66 23.02
C ASP A 663 11.62 9.81 22.74
N TYR A 664 12.78 9.53 22.11
CA TYR A 664 13.84 10.52 21.86
C TYR A 664 14.09 10.75 20.36
N ILE A 665 14.54 11.96 20.00
CA ILE A 665 14.94 12.31 18.62
C ILE A 665 16.47 12.42 18.54
N SER A 666 17.11 11.53 17.76
CA SER A 666 18.52 11.62 17.42
C SER A 666 18.72 12.48 16.17
N GLN A 667 19.48 13.57 16.29
CA GLN A 667 19.70 14.56 15.23
C GLN A 667 20.75 14.14 14.19
N ASP A 668 21.35 12.94 14.30
CA ASP A 668 22.45 12.53 13.42
C ASP A 668 21.96 12.12 12.03
N GLY A 669 20.75 11.57 11.88
CA GLY A 669 20.15 11.20 10.57
C GLY A 669 20.90 10.16 9.75
N SER A 670 22.16 9.90 10.08
CA SER A 670 23.04 8.93 9.46
C SER A 670 22.50 7.53 9.69
N LEU A 671 22.66 6.70 8.67
CA LEU A 671 22.27 5.30 8.69
C LEU A 671 23.52 4.42 8.69
N TYR A 672 23.54 3.41 9.55
CA TYR A 672 24.54 2.35 9.51
C TYR A 672 23.87 1.05 9.04
N MET A 673 24.51 0.35 8.10
CA MET A 673 24.03 -0.94 7.61
C MET A 673 25.08 -2.01 7.84
N ALA A 674 24.69 -3.11 8.47
CA ALA A 674 25.52 -4.30 8.67
C ALA A 674 25.25 -5.31 7.54
N THR A 675 26.24 -5.55 6.69
CA THR A 675 26.15 -6.51 5.60
C THR A 675 27.00 -7.74 5.92
N PRO A 676 26.45 -8.97 5.90
CA PRO A 676 27.23 -10.19 6.11
C PRO A 676 28.38 -10.30 5.11
N VAL A 677 29.57 -10.64 5.60
CA VAL A 677 30.75 -10.87 4.78
C VAL A 677 31.25 -12.29 5.04
N ASP A 678 31.59 -13.02 3.97
CA ASP A 678 32.26 -14.30 4.11
C ASP A 678 33.69 -14.05 4.67
N PRO A 679 34.01 -14.55 5.88
CA PRO A 679 35.25 -14.22 6.56
C PRO A 679 36.51 -14.71 5.83
N VAL A 680 36.39 -15.68 4.91
CA VAL A 680 37.50 -16.12 4.06
C VAL A 680 38.06 -14.94 3.26
N PHE A 681 37.22 -14.00 2.79
CA PHE A 681 37.68 -12.80 2.07
C PHE A 681 38.53 -11.86 2.92
N ILE A 682 38.31 -11.83 4.24
CA ILE A 682 39.04 -10.97 5.18
C ILE A 682 40.36 -11.62 5.60
N LEU A 683 40.37 -12.94 5.77
CA LEU A 683 41.51 -13.70 6.29
C LEU A 683 42.50 -14.12 5.19
N LEU A 684 42.04 -14.35 3.97
CA LEU A 684 42.89 -14.80 2.86
C LEU A 684 44.08 -13.87 2.55
N PRO A 685 43.92 -12.52 2.52
CA PRO A 685 45.04 -11.60 2.32
C PRO A 685 46.05 -11.62 3.49
N VAL A 686 45.58 -11.81 4.72
CA VAL A 686 46.43 -11.94 5.92
C VAL A 686 47.27 -13.21 5.82
N PHE A 687 46.65 -14.29 5.37
CA PHE A 687 47.32 -15.57 5.17
C PHE A 687 48.34 -15.52 4.02
N ASP A 688 48.00 -14.91 2.89
CA ASP A 688 48.93 -14.72 1.78
C ASP A 688 50.13 -13.85 2.18
N GLN A 689 49.92 -12.83 3.03
CA GLN A 689 51.02 -12.05 3.61
C GLN A 689 51.91 -12.89 4.54
N ALA A 690 51.32 -13.75 5.38
CA ALA A 690 52.09 -14.68 6.23
C ALA A 690 52.90 -15.69 5.39
N ARG A 691 52.40 -16.07 4.20
CA ARG A 691 53.14 -16.87 3.21
C ARG A 691 54.33 -16.12 2.59
N MET A 692 54.22 -14.80 2.45
CA MET A 692 55.20 -13.95 1.74
C MET A 692 56.17 -13.17 2.65
N LYS A 693 56.19 -13.41 3.98
CA LYS A 693 57.14 -12.76 4.90
C LYS A 693 58.58 -13.01 4.43
N LYS A 694 59.34 -11.92 4.21
CA LYS A 694 60.71 -11.95 3.63
C LYS A 694 61.62 -12.88 4.45
N GLY A 695 62.07 -13.97 3.83
CA GLY A 695 63.06 -14.90 4.38
C GLY A 695 62.55 -16.32 4.67
N ASP A 696 61.24 -16.59 4.60
CA ASP A 696 60.67 -17.92 4.86
C ASP A 696 60.25 -18.66 3.57
N ASP A 697 60.27 -19.99 3.62
CA ASP A 697 59.78 -20.88 2.55
C ASP A 697 58.26 -20.69 2.35
N PRO A 698 57.79 -20.32 1.14
CA PRO A 698 56.36 -20.14 0.86
C PRO A 698 55.54 -21.43 1.02
N GLY A 699 56.17 -22.59 1.16
CA GLY A 699 55.54 -23.89 1.42
C GLY A 699 55.42 -24.29 2.90
N LYS A 700 55.79 -23.44 3.86
CA LYS A 700 55.83 -23.75 5.31
C LYS A 700 54.44 -23.74 5.95
N PHE A 701 54.16 -24.75 6.78
CA PHE A 701 52.97 -24.80 7.62
C PHE A 701 53.13 -23.89 8.86
N ARG A 702 52.11 -23.11 9.21
CA ARG A 702 52.13 -22.16 10.34
C ARG A 702 50.93 -22.35 11.27
N GLN A 703 51.08 -21.96 12.54
CA GLN A 703 49.97 -21.92 13.48
C GLN A 703 49.07 -20.71 13.25
N LEU A 704 47.80 -20.85 13.56
CA LEU A 704 46.81 -19.79 13.32
C LEU A 704 47.10 -18.53 14.13
N ASP A 705 47.57 -18.65 15.37
CA ASP A 705 47.96 -17.51 16.22
C ASP A 705 49.10 -16.69 15.60
N GLU A 706 50.06 -17.34 14.93
CA GLU A 706 51.17 -16.68 14.23
C GLU A 706 50.68 -15.94 12.97
N ILE A 707 49.65 -16.48 12.31
CA ILE A 707 49.05 -15.90 11.11
C ILE A 707 48.18 -14.69 11.44
N LEU A 708 47.38 -14.78 12.51
CA LEU A 708 46.48 -13.71 12.95
C LEU A 708 47.20 -12.56 13.67
N PHE A 709 48.49 -12.69 13.95
CA PHE A 709 49.32 -11.59 14.45
C PHE A 709 49.64 -10.59 13.33
N VAL A 710 48.72 -9.63 13.14
CA VAL A 710 48.86 -8.54 12.16
C VAL A 710 49.32 -7.26 12.86
N GLU A 711 50.49 -6.76 12.46
CA GLU A 711 51.05 -5.53 13.02
C GLU A 711 50.10 -4.34 12.82
N GLY A 712 49.81 -3.61 13.91
CA GLY A 712 48.85 -2.49 13.94
C GLY A 712 47.38 -2.90 14.07
N TYR A 713 47.05 -4.19 14.08
CA TYR A 713 45.68 -4.69 14.23
C TYR A 713 45.62 -5.93 15.16
N PRO A 714 45.82 -5.76 16.49
CA PRO A 714 45.81 -6.88 17.44
C PRO A 714 44.45 -7.60 17.51
N VAL A 715 43.39 -6.93 17.05
CA VAL A 715 42.00 -7.38 17.06
C VAL A 715 41.76 -8.63 16.19
N TYR A 716 42.66 -8.97 15.26
CA TYR A 716 42.56 -10.20 14.47
C TYR A 716 42.60 -11.48 15.34
N GLN A 717 43.18 -11.42 16.55
CA GLN A 717 43.17 -12.54 17.50
C GLN A 717 41.75 -12.91 17.96
N HIS A 718 40.80 -11.97 17.93
CA HIS A 718 39.41 -12.22 18.33
C HIS A 718 38.67 -13.11 17.30
N LEU A 719 39.22 -13.28 16.10
CA LEU A 719 38.65 -14.11 15.03
C LEU A 719 39.11 -15.57 15.08
N LEU A 720 39.88 -15.99 16.10
CA LEU A 720 40.51 -17.32 16.14
C LEU A 720 39.53 -18.46 15.83
N SER A 721 38.38 -18.47 16.51
CA SER A 721 37.34 -19.51 16.38
C SER A 721 36.66 -19.54 15.01
N LEU A 722 36.60 -18.39 14.32
CA LEU A 722 36.06 -18.27 12.97
C LEU A 722 37.12 -18.66 11.93
N ALA A 723 38.36 -18.24 12.17
CA ALA A 723 39.48 -18.43 11.28
C ALA A 723 39.84 -19.90 11.11
N GLU A 724 39.73 -20.74 12.15
CA GLU A 724 39.92 -22.18 12.03
C GLU A 724 39.01 -22.81 10.96
N LYS A 725 37.70 -22.52 11.03
CA LYS A 725 36.72 -23.02 10.05
C LYS A 725 37.00 -22.51 8.65
N CYS A 726 37.37 -21.24 8.52
CA CYS A 726 37.72 -20.64 7.23
C CYS A 726 39.00 -21.27 6.64
N MET A 727 40.00 -21.58 7.46
CA MET A 727 41.25 -22.15 6.97
C MET A 727 41.07 -23.58 6.48
N GLU A 728 40.18 -24.39 7.04
CA GLU A 728 39.92 -25.74 6.52
C GLU A 728 39.41 -25.72 5.06
N ILE A 729 38.72 -24.64 4.67
CA ILE A 729 38.20 -24.41 3.31
C ILE A 729 39.32 -24.12 2.31
N VAL A 730 40.28 -23.26 2.66
CA VAL A 730 41.27 -22.72 1.70
C VAL A 730 42.71 -23.22 1.91
N CYS A 731 42.98 -23.94 3.00
CA CYS A 731 44.32 -24.42 3.35
C CYS A 731 44.40 -25.96 3.40
N GLN A 732 45.61 -26.49 3.22
CA GLN A 732 46.00 -27.81 3.72
C GLN A 732 46.29 -27.72 5.22
N THR A 733 45.82 -28.71 5.96
CA THR A 733 45.96 -28.78 7.42
C THR A 733 46.86 -29.96 7.78
N GLN A 734 47.78 -29.74 8.72
CA GLN A 734 48.63 -30.78 9.30
C GLN A 734 48.51 -30.72 10.83
N GLU A 735 48.29 -31.87 11.45
CA GLU A 735 48.18 -32.00 12.91
C GLU A 735 49.45 -32.64 13.47
N VAL A 736 50.00 -32.03 14.53
CA VAL A 736 51.14 -32.58 15.29
C VAL A 736 50.83 -32.44 16.77
N GLY A 737 50.48 -33.56 17.42
CA GLY A 737 50.01 -33.54 18.82
C GLY A 737 48.63 -32.86 18.93
N SER A 738 48.48 -31.92 19.87
CA SER A 738 47.26 -31.11 20.04
C SER A 738 47.25 -29.82 19.20
N MET A 739 48.27 -29.59 18.36
CA MET A 739 48.43 -28.36 17.57
C MET A 739 48.12 -28.57 16.09
N LYS A 740 47.33 -27.64 15.53
CA LYS A 740 47.00 -27.58 14.08
C LYS A 740 47.88 -26.56 13.37
N PHE A 741 48.41 -26.93 12.21
CA PHE A 741 49.16 -26.06 11.33
C PHE A 741 48.50 -25.99 9.94
N TYR A 742 48.55 -24.80 9.32
CA TYR A 742 47.88 -24.50 8.07
C TYR A 742 48.85 -24.02 7.00
N ARG A 743 48.58 -24.40 5.75
CA ARG A 743 49.28 -23.92 4.56
C ARG A 743 48.29 -23.62 3.43
N LEU A 744 48.39 -22.45 2.81
CA LEU A 744 47.46 -22.03 1.75
C LEU A 744 47.57 -22.96 0.54
N ASP A 745 46.42 -23.41 0.04
CA ASP A 745 46.34 -24.28 -1.12
C ASP A 745 45.58 -23.58 -2.25
N ASN A 746 46.28 -23.25 -3.33
CA ASN A 746 45.72 -22.52 -4.45
C ASN A 746 44.54 -23.27 -5.12
N SER A 747 44.55 -24.60 -5.13
CA SER A 747 43.47 -25.41 -5.71
C SER A 747 42.22 -25.37 -4.84
N LYS A 748 42.37 -25.39 -3.50
CA LYS A 748 41.26 -25.21 -2.57
C LYS A 748 40.66 -23.81 -2.61
N VAL A 749 41.51 -22.78 -2.72
CA VAL A 749 41.05 -21.39 -2.94
C VAL A 749 40.23 -21.30 -4.23
N LEU A 750 40.67 -21.94 -5.31
CA LEU A 750 39.94 -21.94 -6.58
C LEU A 750 38.60 -22.68 -6.48
N ALA A 751 38.56 -23.82 -5.77
CA ALA A 751 37.33 -24.57 -5.53
C ALA A 751 36.32 -23.78 -4.68
N TRP A 752 36.78 -23.05 -3.67
CA TRP A 752 35.91 -22.14 -2.91
C TRP A 752 35.38 -21.00 -3.78
N LEU A 753 36.23 -20.40 -4.63
CA LEU A 753 35.83 -19.34 -5.56
C LEU A 753 34.77 -19.80 -6.58
N THR A 754 34.75 -21.08 -6.96
CA THR A 754 33.75 -21.65 -7.88
C THR A 754 32.45 -22.08 -7.20
N LEU A 755 32.48 -22.41 -5.90
CA LEU A 755 31.31 -22.77 -5.09
C LEU A 755 30.46 -21.57 -4.66
N VAL A 756 31.06 -20.41 -4.45
CA VAL A 756 30.32 -19.16 -4.19
C VAL A 756 29.64 -18.77 -5.49
N ASP A 757 28.30 -18.80 -5.52
CA ASP A 757 27.42 -18.62 -6.69
C ASP A 757 27.70 -17.33 -7.51
N ALA A 758 28.80 -17.37 -8.24
CA ALA A 758 29.37 -16.32 -9.07
C ALA A 758 29.43 -16.77 -10.55
N VAL A 759 28.94 -17.96 -10.86
CA VAL A 759 28.99 -18.53 -12.21
C VAL A 759 28.05 -17.79 -13.18
N SER A 760 26.97 -17.15 -12.73
CA SER A 760 26.12 -16.33 -13.61
C SER A 760 26.71 -14.94 -13.93
N ILE A 761 27.52 -14.37 -13.03
CA ILE A 761 28.18 -13.07 -13.23
C ILE A 761 29.50 -13.21 -13.99
N VAL A 762 30.18 -14.37 -13.87
CA VAL A 762 31.45 -14.64 -14.56
C VAL A 762 31.23 -15.02 -16.04
N GLY A 763 30.11 -15.66 -16.40
CA GLY A 763 29.79 -16.06 -17.77
C GLY A 763 29.68 -14.91 -18.79
N GLU A 764 29.07 -13.79 -18.40
CA GLU A 764 29.02 -12.58 -19.26
C GLU A 764 30.35 -11.82 -19.27
N TYR A 765 31.13 -11.89 -18.19
CA TYR A 765 32.43 -11.20 -18.08
C TYR A 765 33.57 -11.89 -18.84
N LEU A 766 33.49 -13.22 -19.06
CA LEU A 766 34.45 -13.99 -19.84
C LEU A 766 34.56 -13.51 -21.30
N LYS A 767 33.51 -12.86 -21.83
CA LYS A 767 33.47 -12.38 -23.22
C LYS A 767 34.15 -11.01 -23.44
N THR A 768 34.45 -10.24 -22.39
CA THR A 768 34.81 -8.81 -22.55
C THR A 768 36.14 -8.37 -21.94
N GLU A 769 36.88 -9.21 -21.20
CA GLU A 769 38.08 -8.77 -20.47
C GLU A 769 39.33 -9.66 -20.72
N PRO A 770 40.38 -9.13 -21.38
CA PRO A 770 41.57 -9.91 -21.79
C PRO A 770 42.40 -10.53 -20.65
N TRP A 771 42.27 -10.05 -19.42
CA TRP A 771 43.12 -10.47 -18.30
C TRP A 771 42.68 -11.81 -17.67
N LEU A 772 41.43 -12.24 -17.85
CA LEU A 772 40.95 -13.56 -17.38
C LEU A 772 41.49 -14.69 -18.27
N LYS A 773 41.67 -14.44 -19.58
CA LYS A 773 42.36 -15.36 -20.50
C LYS A 773 43.82 -15.55 -20.09
N LEU A 774 44.48 -14.47 -19.69
CA LEU A 774 45.81 -14.50 -19.07
C LEU A 774 45.88 -15.31 -17.77
N LEU A 775 44.81 -15.38 -16.97
CA LEU A 775 44.74 -16.20 -15.75
C LEU A 775 44.62 -17.70 -16.08
N TYR A 776 43.81 -18.06 -17.09
CA TYR A 776 43.68 -19.44 -17.59
C TYR A 776 44.99 -19.93 -18.25
N ASP A 777 45.63 -19.08 -19.05
CA ASP A 777 46.92 -19.36 -19.69
C ASP A 777 48.06 -19.51 -18.67
N HIS A 778 48.03 -18.77 -17.55
CA HIS A 778 49.03 -18.87 -16.48
C HIS A 778 48.82 -20.07 -15.53
N LEU A 779 47.58 -20.56 -15.43
CA LEU A 779 47.20 -21.76 -14.68
C LEU A 779 47.23 -23.04 -15.54
N GLY A 780 47.45 -22.92 -16.86
CA GLY A 780 47.57 -24.04 -17.79
C GLY A 780 46.27 -24.76 -18.13
N LEU A 781 45.12 -24.07 -18.11
CA LEU A 781 43.79 -24.67 -18.29
C LEU A 781 43.14 -24.20 -19.61
N GLU A 782 42.54 -25.12 -20.37
CA GLU A 782 41.74 -24.79 -21.56
C GLU A 782 40.31 -24.37 -21.16
N PHE A 783 39.84 -23.26 -21.74
CA PHE A 783 38.45 -22.80 -21.61
C PHE A 783 37.58 -23.45 -22.70
N VAL A 784 36.58 -24.23 -22.31
CA VAL A 784 35.59 -24.80 -23.22
C VAL A 784 34.29 -24.00 -23.11
N ASP A 785 33.91 -23.30 -24.19
CA ASP A 785 32.65 -22.56 -24.29
C ASP A 785 31.46 -23.55 -24.37
N PRO A 786 30.51 -23.54 -23.42
CA PRO A 786 29.34 -24.41 -23.48
C PRO A 786 28.40 -24.12 -24.66
N ALA A 787 28.52 -22.95 -25.32
CA ALA A 787 27.66 -22.53 -26.42
C ALA A 787 28.22 -22.86 -27.82
N ALA A 788 29.39 -23.49 -27.93
CA ALA A 788 30.04 -23.79 -29.22
C ALA A 788 29.72 -25.19 -29.80
N LYS A 789 28.79 -25.94 -29.22
CA LYS A 789 28.29 -27.23 -29.76
C LYS A 789 26.86 -27.10 -30.27
N GLU A 790 26.63 -26.26 -31.26
CA GLU A 790 25.48 -26.36 -32.17
C GLU A 790 25.67 -25.37 -33.32
N THR A 791 26.53 -25.74 -34.29
CA THR A 791 26.45 -25.42 -35.73
C THR A 791 27.80 -25.75 -36.37
N ASN A 792 27.92 -26.94 -36.97
CA ASN A 792 28.58 -27.14 -38.26
C ASN A 792 28.37 -28.60 -38.70
N THR A 793 27.52 -28.75 -39.71
CA THR A 793 27.30 -29.97 -40.49
C THR A 793 28.40 -30.17 -41.53
N GLU A 794 28.69 -31.45 -41.80
CA GLU A 794 29.28 -32.05 -43.01
C GLU A 794 30.80 -31.91 -43.29
N ASN A 795 31.52 -33.01 -43.03
CA ASN A 795 32.17 -33.81 -44.08
C ASN A 795 32.64 -35.19 -43.53
N LEU A 796 32.10 -36.25 -44.14
CA LEU A 796 32.40 -37.69 -44.02
C LEU A 796 33.84 -38.03 -44.54
N PRO A 797 34.49 -39.19 -44.23
CA PRO A 797 33.91 -40.53 -44.46
C PRO A 797 34.30 -41.72 -43.56
N ASN A 798 33.43 -42.74 -43.65
CA ASN A 798 33.64 -44.19 -43.61
C ASN A 798 34.30 -44.89 -42.38
N GLY A 799 33.57 -45.89 -41.87
CA GLY A 799 34.13 -47.24 -41.73
C GLY A 799 34.13 -47.87 -40.34
N ASN A 800 33.28 -48.89 -40.20
CA ASN A 800 33.45 -50.15 -39.44
C ASN A 800 33.56 -50.16 -37.90
N GLU A 801 32.51 -50.76 -37.32
CA GLU A 801 32.49 -51.96 -36.47
C GLU A 801 33.62 -52.24 -35.45
N ASN A 802 33.13 -52.65 -34.26
CA ASN A 802 33.65 -53.64 -33.29
C ASN A 802 34.23 -53.17 -31.94
N LYS A 803 33.43 -53.49 -30.89
CA LYS A 803 33.70 -54.34 -29.70
C LYS A 803 34.90 -54.09 -28.75
N MET A 804 34.57 -54.28 -27.46
CA MET A 804 35.40 -54.79 -26.33
C MET A 804 36.51 -53.84 -25.82
N GLU A 805 37.00 -53.83 -24.58
CA GLU A 805 36.76 -54.52 -23.31
C GLU A 805 37.55 -53.77 -22.20
N TYR A 806 37.05 -53.86 -20.96
CA TYR A 806 37.74 -54.03 -19.67
C TYR A 806 39.19 -53.56 -19.38
N SER A 807 39.27 -52.71 -18.33
CA SER A 807 40.00 -52.90 -17.05
C SER A 807 41.53 -52.72 -16.90
N ASN A 808 41.86 -52.17 -15.71
CA ASN A 808 43.04 -52.45 -14.86
C ASN A 808 44.43 -51.97 -15.38
N SER A 809 45.40 -51.49 -14.59
CA SER A 809 45.60 -51.38 -13.14
C SER A 809 47.00 -50.78 -12.86
N SER A 810 47.24 -50.32 -11.62
CA SER A 810 48.50 -50.42 -10.84
C SER A 810 49.69 -49.51 -11.16
N GLN A 811 50.13 -48.68 -10.19
CA GLN A 811 51.36 -48.81 -9.35
C GLN A 811 52.67 -48.41 -10.09
N GLU A 812 53.74 -47.83 -9.53
CA GLU A 812 54.19 -47.33 -8.24
C GLU A 812 55.55 -46.60 -8.50
N LYS A 813 55.94 -45.69 -7.59
CA LYS A 813 57.32 -45.42 -7.10
C LYS A 813 58.42 -44.73 -7.96
N ALA A 814 58.80 -43.55 -7.44
CA ALA A 814 60.12 -43.21 -6.86
C ALA A 814 61.32 -42.73 -7.72
N SER A 815 61.62 -41.42 -7.55
CA SER A 815 62.88 -40.86 -7.00
C SER A 815 64.09 -40.44 -7.89
N LYS A 816 64.48 -39.16 -7.68
CA LYS A 816 65.83 -38.57 -7.48
C LYS A 816 66.75 -38.18 -8.67
N LYS A 817 67.06 -36.85 -8.67
CA LYS A 817 68.38 -36.16 -8.78
C LYS A 817 69.14 -36.34 -10.13
N THR A 818 69.85 -35.37 -10.75
CA THR A 818 70.58 -34.15 -10.36
C THR A 818 71.17 -33.54 -11.65
N GLY A 819 71.47 -32.22 -11.70
CA GLY A 819 72.52 -31.69 -12.59
C GLY A 819 72.22 -30.38 -13.35
N LYS A 820 72.72 -29.25 -12.82
CA LYS A 820 73.14 -28.00 -13.51
C LYS A 820 74.69 -27.97 -13.47
N PRO A 821 75.47 -27.05 -14.10
CA PRO A 821 75.14 -25.69 -14.61
C PRO A 821 75.86 -25.23 -15.92
N GLY A 822 75.55 -24.01 -16.41
CA GLY A 822 76.39 -23.25 -17.36
C GLY A 822 75.69 -22.02 -17.96
N LYS A 823 76.23 -20.81 -17.72
CA LYS A 823 75.66 -19.47 -18.01
C LYS A 823 76.44 -18.73 -19.13
N GLN A 824 75.75 -17.91 -19.94
CA GLN A 824 76.02 -16.46 -20.23
C GLN A 824 75.02 -15.94 -21.31
N THR A 825 73.90 -15.29 -20.93
CA THR A 825 73.61 -13.83 -20.91
C THR A 825 73.82 -13.00 -22.20
N LYS A 826 72.70 -12.55 -22.82
CA LYS A 826 72.33 -11.12 -22.93
C LYS A 826 70.81 -10.92 -23.19
N GLN A 827 70.16 -10.38 -22.16
CA GLN A 827 69.05 -9.41 -22.14
C GLN A 827 67.96 -9.44 -23.23
N ALA A 828 66.77 -9.92 -22.85
CA ALA A 828 65.51 -9.21 -23.06
C ALA A 828 64.90 -8.93 -21.68
N LYS A 829 64.55 -7.67 -21.42
CA LYS A 829 63.91 -7.20 -20.18
C LYS A 829 62.63 -8.01 -19.91
N VAL A 830 62.61 -8.72 -18.79
CA VAL A 830 61.37 -9.04 -18.09
C VAL A 830 61.04 -7.79 -17.29
N GLU A 831 60.12 -6.96 -17.77
CA GLU A 831 59.43 -6.04 -16.89
C GLU A 831 58.48 -6.87 -16.02
N THR A 832 58.93 -7.04 -14.78
CA THR A 832 58.16 -7.56 -13.65
C THR A 832 56.95 -6.67 -13.41
N GLY A 833 55.79 -7.07 -13.94
CA GLY A 833 54.50 -6.55 -13.50
C GLY A 833 53.87 -7.54 -12.54
N SER A 834 54.28 -7.56 -11.27
CA SER A 834 53.56 -8.31 -10.24
C SER A 834 52.17 -7.69 -10.06
N LYS A 835 51.16 -8.18 -10.79
CA LYS A 835 49.77 -7.86 -10.49
C LYS A 835 49.38 -8.65 -9.24
N ASN A 836 49.47 -7.94 -8.13
CA ASN A 836 49.21 -8.35 -6.76
C ASN A 836 47.81 -9.01 -6.66
N ILE A 837 47.66 -10.11 -5.90
CA ILE A 837 46.34 -10.72 -5.60
C ILE A 837 45.35 -9.68 -5.04
N ARG A 838 45.86 -8.61 -4.41
CA ARG A 838 45.13 -7.40 -4.02
C ARG A 838 44.35 -6.73 -5.17
N ASP A 839 44.89 -6.67 -6.38
CA ASP A 839 44.23 -6.03 -7.54
C ASP A 839 43.06 -6.87 -8.08
N MET A 840 43.14 -8.20 -7.96
CA MET A 840 42.06 -9.12 -8.35
C MET A 840 40.81 -8.92 -7.47
N PHE A 841 40.97 -8.77 -6.14
CA PHE A 841 39.83 -8.58 -5.22
C PHE A 841 39.28 -7.14 -5.22
N SER A 842 40.11 -6.12 -5.52
CA SER A 842 39.65 -4.74 -5.70
C SER A 842 38.52 -4.62 -6.74
N ARG A 843 38.55 -5.47 -7.77
CA ARG A 843 37.54 -5.52 -8.84
C ARG A 843 36.33 -6.40 -8.49
N ALA A 844 36.51 -7.49 -7.74
CA ALA A 844 35.42 -8.36 -7.27
C ALA A 844 34.53 -7.70 -6.20
N CYS A 845 35.13 -6.99 -5.22
CA CYS A 845 34.38 -6.26 -4.19
C CYS A 845 33.58 -5.05 -4.73
N LYS A 846 33.79 -4.63 -5.98
CA LYS A 846 33.10 -3.47 -6.58
C LYS A 846 31.63 -3.73 -6.91
N LYS A 847 31.13 -4.97 -6.80
CA LYS A 847 29.77 -5.36 -7.21
C LYS A 847 29.00 -6.25 -6.21
N LYS A 848 29.46 -6.34 -4.96
CA LYS A 848 28.75 -7.03 -3.86
C LYS A 848 28.36 -6.13 -2.67
N CYS A 849 28.54 -4.81 -2.76
CA CYS A 849 28.03 -3.82 -1.81
C CYS A 849 26.94 -2.98 -2.46
#